data_AF-A0A660R2L1-F1
#
_entry.id   AF-A0A660R2L1-F1
#
_cell.length_a   1.000
_cell.length_b   1.000
_cell.length_c   1.000
_cell.angle_alpha   90.00
_cell.angle_beta   90.00
_cell.angle_gamma   90.00
#
_symmetry.space_group_name_H-M   'P 1'
#
loop_
_entity.id
_entity.type
_entity.pdbx_description
1 polymer ?
#
loop_
_entity_poly.entity_id
_entity_poly.type
_entity_poly.pdbx_seq_one_letter_code
_entity_poly.pdbx_strand_id
1 'polypeptide(L)'
;MEGMVKRIDGDVDIIHYHAGMKEKEKKEFFEKLERGDFHIAIFSTQFLSKNREILSKLKFDFVFVDDVDAVLKSSKNIDTILMMLGIEKEAIEKALMKLRKKREEEFEIGEHGILVVSSATARPKGIRPLLFRELLGFDVGTLVVGVRNITNLRVKSEDTDDLLDLLEKLKDGIVLLARDEKTIKWLSEIVEGAGFPVGKSWENLEKALEDFSEGKVSIIAGVYSYYGKLVRGLDLPKRVKFVIFWGTPVFEYFIDMEKAPKFVIRRVLFEVSKKNTRVKKLLQIVDRSDIETLRNRLKVVLTEDEWEETIKRIFARYRIKERKLLLPDVLTYIQASGRSSRLLGSKLTKGVSILFETDDAVFESLKERLDWLTEEEWIDLEDADWETLLKEVEESRKEEKKEFMDVKSTLLIVESPTKAETISRFFGRSSTRRYKGILVHESITGDGIFLLTATRGHVYDLVTEGGIYGVEVENGKFVPVYETIRRCRKCGYQFSQDLDTCPKCGSKDIDNKLDVLKSLREIALEVDEILVATDPDVEGEKISWDVTQYLIPVNNNTRRIEMHEITRYGFREGIASKRDVDSNLVKSQIVRRVQDRWIGFELSKKIQKAFNSLNLSAGRVQSTVLGWIVKREEEYKKSEKTFTKLTLENGYQLEVEESKKSEIVKVLNIEE
;
A
#
# COMPACT_ATOMS: atom_id res chain seq x y z
N MET A 1 -22.76 3.93 32.47
CA MET A 1 -23.61 5.00 31.89
C MET A 1 -24.00 6.02 32.94
N GLU A 2 -24.63 5.64 34.06
CA GLU A 2 -25.03 6.60 35.13
C GLU A 2 -23.87 7.44 35.70
N GLY A 3 -22.65 6.89 35.76
CA GLY A 3 -21.47 7.62 36.23
C GLY A 3 -20.90 8.67 35.25
N MET A 4 -21.19 8.56 33.95
CA MET A 4 -20.74 9.53 32.92
C MET A 4 -21.65 10.77 32.88
N VAL A 5 -22.95 10.57 33.09
CA VAL A 5 -23.95 11.66 33.06
C VAL A 5 -23.78 12.62 34.24
N LYS A 6 -23.24 12.17 35.38
CA LYS A 6 -23.06 12.98 36.60
C LYS A 6 -21.91 14.00 36.57
N ARG A 7 -21.08 14.04 35.51
CA ARG A 7 -19.86 14.87 35.46
C ARG A 7 -19.93 16.07 34.52
N ILE A 8 -21.06 16.30 33.86
CA ILE A 8 -21.24 17.44 32.95
C ILE A 8 -21.88 18.57 33.74
N ASP A 9 -21.11 19.63 33.98
CA ASP A 9 -21.56 20.87 34.61
C ASP A 9 -22.24 21.73 33.53
N GLY A 10 -23.56 21.88 33.55
CA GLY A 10 -24.34 22.71 32.61
C GLY A 10 -25.73 22.18 32.20
N ASP A 11 -26.56 23.04 31.59
CA ASP A 11 -27.90 22.81 31.00
C ASP A 11 -27.86 21.86 29.76
N VAL A 12 -27.21 20.71 29.87
CA VAL A 12 -27.15 19.72 28.78
C VAL A 12 -28.15 18.61 29.06
N ASP A 13 -29.25 18.61 28.31
CA ASP A 13 -30.24 17.53 28.36
C ASP A 13 -29.73 16.25 27.71
N ILE A 14 -29.44 15.25 28.55
CA ILE A 14 -28.95 13.93 28.13
C ILE A 14 -30.04 12.89 28.35
N ILE A 15 -30.47 12.23 27.27
CA ILE A 15 -31.37 11.10 27.32
C ILE A 15 -30.61 9.81 27.01
N HIS A 16 -30.99 8.70 27.65
CA HIS A 16 -30.35 7.42 27.41
C HIS A 16 -31.32 6.25 27.46
N TYR A 17 -31.01 5.17 26.74
CA TYR A 17 -31.82 3.95 26.71
C TYR A 17 -30.98 2.69 26.96
N HIS A 18 -31.43 1.87 27.91
CA HIS A 18 -30.96 0.48 28.08
C HIS A 18 -32.11 -0.47 28.46
N ALA A 19 -31.92 -1.78 28.23
CA ALA A 19 -32.99 -2.78 28.39
C ALA A 19 -33.57 -2.84 29.82
N GLY A 20 -32.73 -2.56 30.83
CA GLY A 20 -33.06 -2.62 32.25
C GLY A 20 -33.80 -1.41 32.82
N MET A 21 -34.11 -0.38 32.02
CA MET A 21 -34.85 0.80 32.51
C MET A 21 -36.30 0.48 32.88
N LYS A 22 -36.86 1.23 33.83
CA LYS A 22 -38.27 1.11 34.23
C LYS A 22 -39.19 1.59 33.12
N GLU A 23 -40.41 1.06 33.06
CA GLU A 23 -41.42 1.44 32.04
C GLU A 23 -41.68 2.95 31.97
N LYS A 24 -41.71 3.64 33.12
CA LYS A 24 -41.90 5.10 33.17
C LYS A 24 -40.75 5.86 32.50
N GLU A 25 -39.51 5.45 32.78
CA GLU A 25 -38.30 6.07 32.22
C GLU A 25 -38.17 5.78 30.72
N LYS A 26 -38.57 4.57 30.28
CA LYS A 26 -38.64 4.23 28.86
C LYS A 26 -39.63 5.14 28.12
N LYS A 27 -40.83 5.34 28.67
CA LYS A 27 -41.82 6.24 28.07
C LYS A 27 -41.30 7.67 27.96
N GLU A 28 -40.71 8.20 29.03
CA GLU A 28 -40.12 9.54 29.04
C GLU A 28 -39.00 9.68 27.98
N PHE A 29 -38.15 8.66 27.85
CA PHE A 29 -37.12 8.64 26.82
C PHE A 29 -37.72 8.71 25.40
N PHE A 30 -38.73 7.90 25.10
CA PHE A 30 -39.38 7.93 23.77
C PHE A 30 -40.08 9.25 23.49
N GLU A 31 -40.77 9.83 24.47
CA GLU A 31 -41.43 11.14 24.32
C GLU A 31 -40.41 12.26 24.00
N LYS A 32 -39.29 12.31 24.73
CA LYS A 32 -38.23 13.29 24.46
C LYS A 32 -37.54 13.03 23.11
N LEU A 33 -37.29 11.76 22.78
CA LEU A 33 -36.66 11.39 21.52
C LEU A 33 -37.52 11.79 20.30
N GLU A 34 -38.82 11.51 20.34
CA GLU A 34 -39.74 11.84 19.24
C GLU A 34 -39.95 13.36 19.06
N ARG A 35 -39.91 14.13 20.15
CA ARG A 35 -39.98 15.59 20.09
C ARG A 35 -38.68 16.26 19.65
N GLY A 36 -37.55 15.57 19.78
CA GLY A 36 -36.23 16.18 19.59
C GLY A 36 -35.80 17.06 20.77
N ASP A 37 -36.43 16.92 21.94
CA ASP A 37 -36.18 17.72 23.13
C ASP A 37 -34.98 17.17 23.93
N PHE A 38 -33.80 17.17 23.33
CA PHE A 38 -32.55 16.73 23.97
C PHE A 38 -31.32 17.31 23.26
N HIS A 39 -30.21 17.38 23.98
CA HIS A 39 -28.90 17.72 23.41
C HIS A 39 -28.09 16.46 23.06
N ILE A 40 -28.17 15.41 23.88
CA ILE A 40 -27.43 14.17 23.66
C ILE A 40 -28.35 12.96 23.87
N ALA A 41 -28.34 12.03 22.90
CA ALA A 41 -29.01 10.74 23.01
C ALA A 41 -28.01 9.58 23.02
N ILE A 42 -28.08 8.72 24.05
CA ILE A 42 -27.18 7.56 24.20
C ILE A 42 -28.00 6.27 24.18
N PHE A 43 -27.78 5.42 23.18
CA PHE A 43 -28.50 4.15 23.06
C PHE A 43 -27.64 3.08 22.39
N SER A 44 -28.02 1.82 22.57
CA SER A 44 -27.27 0.68 22.02
C SER A 44 -27.56 0.45 20.53
N THR A 45 -26.68 -0.27 19.85
CA THR A 45 -26.89 -0.73 18.47
C THR A 45 -28.15 -1.59 18.30
N GLN A 46 -28.58 -2.27 19.37
CA GLN A 46 -29.85 -3.00 19.38
C GLN A 46 -31.05 -2.05 19.31
N PHE A 47 -30.99 -0.90 20.01
CA PHE A 47 -32.02 0.13 19.94
C PHE A 47 -32.11 0.71 18.53
N LEU A 48 -30.97 1.07 17.92
CA LEU A 48 -30.88 1.50 16.52
C LEU A 48 -31.57 0.51 15.58
N SER A 49 -31.31 -0.79 15.77
CA SER A 49 -31.85 -1.83 14.90
C SER A 49 -33.37 -2.02 15.03
N LYS A 50 -33.93 -1.77 16.22
CA LYS A 50 -35.36 -1.95 16.50
C LYS A 50 -36.19 -0.71 16.17
N ASN A 51 -35.67 0.49 16.39
CA ASN A 51 -36.42 1.75 16.34
C ASN A 51 -36.07 2.60 15.11
N ARG A 52 -35.81 1.95 13.96
CA ARG A 52 -35.35 2.61 12.74
C ARG A 52 -36.32 3.68 12.24
N GLU A 53 -37.62 3.43 12.33
CA GLU A 53 -38.65 4.34 11.81
C GLU A 53 -38.71 5.66 12.57
N ILE A 54 -38.43 5.65 13.86
CA ILE A 54 -38.35 6.87 14.69
C ILE A 54 -37.04 7.59 14.36
N LEU A 55 -35.92 6.87 14.43
CA LEU A 55 -34.59 7.44 14.22
C LEU A 55 -34.38 8.01 12.82
N SER A 56 -34.97 7.40 11.79
CA SER A 56 -34.85 7.89 10.40
C SER A 56 -35.57 9.21 10.15
N LYS A 57 -36.44 9.66 11.07
CA LYS A 57 -37.17 10.94 10.96
C LYS A 57 -36.48 12.09 11.70
N LEU A 58 -35.49 11.76 12.53
CA LEU A 58 -34.74 12.74 13.32
C LEU A 58 -33.45 13.09 12.59
N LYS A 59 -33.06 14.36 12.64
CA LYS A 59 -31.77 14.85 12.16
C LYS A 59 -30.86 15.10 13.35
N PHE A 60 -29.66 14.56 13.30
CA PHE A 60 -28.58 14.74 14.26
C PHE A 60 -27.42 15.45 13.58
N ASP A 61 -26.89 16.48 14.25
CA ASP A 61 -25.69 17.18 13.77
C ASP A 61 -24.41 16.36 14.00
N PHE A 62 -24.44 15.43 14.95
CA PHE A 62 -23.31 14.56 15.29
C PHE A 62 -23.78 13.16 15.71
N VAL A 63 -23.19 12.14 15.11
CA VAL A 63 -23.40 10.73 15.46
C VAL A 63 -22.05 10.08 15.71
N PHE A 64 -21.89 9.49 16.90
CA PHE A 64 -20.71 8.71 17.27
C PHE A 64 -21.03 7.22 17.37
N VAL A 65 -20.21 6.37 16.75
CA VAL A 65 -20.36 4.91 16.77
C VAL A 65 -19.11 4.26 17.34
N ASP A 66 -19.22 3.74 18.56
CA ASP A 66 -18.12 3.08 19.27
C ASP A 66 -17.82 1.67 18.73
N ASP A 67 -18.86 0.86 18.46
CA ASP A 67 -18.73 -0.49 17.87
C ASP A 67 -19.31 -0.51 16.46
N VAL A 68 -18.42 -0.35 15.48
CA VAL A 68 -18.77 -0.36 14.07
C VAL A 68 -19.14 -1.74 13.57
N ASP A 69 -18.49 -2.81 14.08
CA ASP A 69 -18.80 -4.17 13.66
C ASP A 69 -20.25 -4.54 13.99
N ALA A 70 -20.76 -4.10 15.15
CA ALA A 70 -22.16 -4.27 15.51
C ALA A 70 -23.12 -3.54 14.55
N VAL A 71 -22.77 -2.33 14.09
CA VAL A 71 -23.58 -1.57 13.13
C VAL A 71 -23.58 -2.23 11.75
N LEU A 72 -22.39 -2.63 11.28
CA LEU A 72 -22.20 -3.21 9.94
C LEU A 72 -22.86 -4.58 9.74
N LYS A 73 -23.26 -5.27 10.81
CA LYS A 73 -24.03 -6.53 10.74
C LYS A 73 -25.37 -6.37 10.02
N SER A 74 -25.96 -5.16 9.99
CA SER A 74 -27.24 -4.92 9.32
C SER A 74 -27.15 -3.78 8.32
N SER A 75 -27.41 -4.07 7.05
CA SER A 75 -27.50 -3.06 5.98
C SER A 75 -28.48 -1.93 6.29
N LYS A 76 -29.59 -2.25 6.97
CA LYS A 76 -30.60 -1.27 7.36
C LYS A 76 -30.10 -0.28 8.42
N ASN A 77 -29.12 -0.66 9.24
CA ASN A 77 -28.54 0.26 10.23
C ASN A 77 -27.71 1.36 9.55
N ILE A 78 -26.99 1.01 8.49
CA ILE A 78 -26.23 1.97 7.67
C ILE A 78 -27.20 3.00 7.08
N ASP A 79 -28.29 2.55 6.44
CA ASP A 79 -29.30 3.44 5.89
C ASP A 79 -29.93 4.34 6.99
N THR A 80 -30.19 3.77 8.18
CA THR A 80 -30.74 4.55 9.31
C THR A 80 -29.79 5.64 9.77
N ILE A 81 -28.48 5.33 9.91
CA ILE A 81 -27.48 6.32 10.30
C ILE A 81 -27.36 7.43 9.26
N LEU A 82 -27.37 7.09 7.96
CA LEU A 82 -27.31 8.10 6.90
C LEU A 82 -28.53 9.03 6.95
N MET A 83 -29.73 8.49 7.15
CA MET A 83 -30.94 9.30 7.33
C MET A 83 -30.90 10.14 8.61
N MET A 84 -30.34 9.60 9.71
CA MET A 84 -30.11 10.36 10.94
C MET A 84 -29.19 11.57 10.73
N LEU A 85 -28.29 11.53 9.76
CA LEU A 85 -27.43 12.68 9.40
C LEU A 85 -28.16 13.69 8.49
N GLY A 86 -29.42 13.44 8.12
CA GLY A 86 -30.19 14.27 7.21
C GLY A 86 -30.02 13.92 5.73
N ILE A 87 -29.46 12.75 5.41
CA ILE A 87 -29.35 12.31 4.00
C ILE A 87 -30.66 11.65 3.57
N GLU A 88 -31.29 12.25 2.56
CA GLU A 88 -32.54 11.76 1.99
C GLU A 88 -32.40 10.34 1.41
N LYS A 89 -33.46 9.56 1.58
CA LYS A 89 -33.51 8.17 1.12
C LYS A 89 -33.27 8.05 -0.39
N GLU A 90 -33.75 9.01 -1.18
CA GLU A 90 -33.54 9.05 -2.62
C GLU A 90 -32.04 9.16 -2.99
N ALA A 91 -31.27 9.98 -2.26
CA ALA A 91 -29.83 10.11 -2.49
C ALA A 91 -29.09 8.80 -2.16
N ILE A 92 -29.49 8.12 -1.08
CA ILE A 92 -28.95 6.81 -0.71
C ILE A 92 -29.21 5.77 -1.81
N GLU A 93 -30.42 5.77 -2.38
CA GLU A 93 -30.78 4.85 -3.46
C GLU A 93 -30.01 5.13 -4.76
N LYS A 94 -29.86 6.39 -5.16
CA LYS A 94 -29.04 6.81 -6.31
C LYS A 94 -27.56 6.41 -6.13
N ALA A 95 -26.99 6.68 -4.96
CA ALA A 95 -25.61 6.28 -4.64
C ALA A 95 -25.44 4.75 -4.71
N LEU A 96 -26.42 3.98 -4.22
CA LEU A 96 -26.40 2.52 -4.33
C LEU A 96 -26.50 2.04 -5.79
N MET A 97 -27.30 2.69 -6.63
CA MET A 97 -27.37 2.38 -8.07
C MET A 97 -26.05 2.66 -8.78
N LYS A 98 -25.42 3.80 -8.50
CA LYS A 98 -24.07 4.14 -8.98
C LYS A 98 -23.06 3.05 -8.64
N LEU A 99 -23.01 2.61 -7.38
CA LEU A 99 -22.12 1.53 -6.93
C LEU A 99 -22.38 0.19 -7.64
N ARG A 100 -23.65 -0.14 -7.94
CA ARG A 100 -24.02 -1.39 -8.63
C ARG A 100 -23.72 -1.36 -10.13
N LYS A 101 -24.06 -0.27 -10.81
CA LYS A 101 -24.00 -0.15 -12.27
C LYS A 101 -22.67 0.39 -12.79
N LYS A 102 -21.78 0.90 -11.92
CA LYS A 102 -20.53 1.60 -12.30
C LYS A 102 -20.76 2.71 -13.34
N ARG A 103 -21.90 3.41 -13.26
CA ARG A 103 -22.22 4.56 -14.11
C ARG A 103 -22.10 5.83 -13.28
N GLU A 104 -21.66 6.93 -13.90
CA GLU A 104 -21.70 8.25 -13.30
C GLU A 104 -23.16 8.73 -13.28
N GLU A 105 -23.81 8.60 -12.14
CA GLU A 105 -25.03 9.34 -11.82
C GLU A 105 -24.62 10.42 -10.81
N GLU A 106 -24.82 11.68 -11.20
CA GLU A 106 -24.66 12.82 -10.30
C GLU A 106 -25.86 12.88 -9.35
N PHE A 107 -25.57 13.07 -8.07
CA PHE A 107 -26.55 13.35 -7.04
C PHE A 107 -25.96 14.40 -6.12
N GLU A 108 -26.79 15.34 -5.69
CA GLU A 108 -26.41 16.32 -4.70
C GLU A 108 -26.73 15.79 -3.31
N ILE A 109 -25.81 16.02 -2.38
CA ILE A 109 -26.00 15.76 -0.97
C ILE A 109 -26.15 17.15 -0.36
N GLY A 110 -27.31 17.41 0.25
CA GLY A 110 -27.52 18.63 1.03
C GLY A 110 -26.65 18.65 2.29
N GLU A 111 -26.82 19.69 3.12
CA GLU A 111 -26.14 19.76 4.41
C GLU A 111 -26.51 18.58 5.30
N HIS A 112 -25.49 17.82 5.70
CA HIS A 112 -25.62 16.65 6.55
C HIS A 112 -24.79 16.81 7.84
N GLY A 113 -25.16 16.06 8.87
CA GLY A 113 -24.42 15.99 10.14
C GLY A 113 -23.06 15.27 10.00
N ILE A 114 -22.33 15.24 11.10
CA ILE A 114 -21.01 14.61 11.22
C ILE A 114 -21.17 13.19 11.76
N LEU A 115 -20.50 12.23 11.11
CA LEU A 115 -20.42 10.85 11.58
C LEU A 115 -18.98 10.52 11.96
N VAL A 116 -18.77 10.10 13.21
CA VAL A 116 -17.50 9.56 13.69
C VAL A 116 -17.70 8.11 14.08
N VAL A 117 -16.82 7.24 13.58
CA VAL A 117 -16.91 5.80 13.82
C VAL A 117 -15.55 5.26 14.24
N SER A 118 -15.55 4.31 15.16
CA SER A 118 -14.34 3.55 15.51
C SER A 118 -13.86 2.68 14.33
N SER A 119 -12.61 2.25 14.36
CA SER A 119 -12.12 1.30 13.34
C SER A 119 -12.83 -0.05 13.45
N ALA A 120 -13.13 -0.68 12.32
CA ALA A 120 -13.72 -2.02 12.30
C ALA A 120 -12.65 -3.09 12.65
N THR A 121 -13.03 -4.14 13.37
CA THR A 121 -12.15 -5.27 13.68
C THR A 121 -11.92 -6.15 12.46
N ALA A 122 -12.92 -6.23 11.56
CA ALA A 122 -12.87 -7.02 10.34
C ALA A 122 -13.20 -6.19 9.10
N ARG A 123 -12.70 -6.63 7.93
CA ARG A 123 -12.99 -5.94 6.66
C ARG A 123 -14.51 -5.93 6.41
N PRO A 124 -15.12 -4.74 6.23
CA PRO A 124 -16.53 -4.64 5.90
C PRO A 124 -16.83 -5.42 4.62
N LYS A 125 -17.81 -6.33 4.67
CA LYS A 125 -18.26 -7.08 3.50
C LYS A 125 -19.55 -6.48 2.94
N GLY A 126 -19.68 -6.52 1.62
CA GLY A 126 -20.89 -6.07 0.91
C GLY A 126 -20.81 -4.64 0.39
N ILE A 127 -21.86 -4.23 -0.33
CA ILE A 127 -21.91 -2.94 -1.05
C ILE A 127 -22.34 -1.77 -0.17
N ARG A 128 -23.07 -2.01 0.92
CA ARG A 128 -23.66 -0.97 1.76
C ARG A 128 -22.64 -0.13 2.55
N PRO A 129 -21.55 -0.70 3.10
CA PRO A 129 -20.51 0.12 3.74
C PRO A 129 -19.87 1.16 2.78
N LEU A 130 -19.89 0.89 1.47
CA LEU A 130 -19.40 1.84 0.45
C LEU A 130 -20.29 3.08 0.31
N LEU A 131 -21.49 3.09 0.89
CA LEU A 131 -22.32 4.29 0.94
C LEU A 131 -21.68 5.38 1.78
N PHE A 132 -20.95 5.05 2.86
CA PHE A 132 -20.19 6.05 3.60
C PHE A 132 -19.13 6.72 2.72
N ARG A 133 -18.50 5.96 1.82
CA ARG A 133 -17.53 6.52 0.87
C ARG A 133 -18.19 7.45 -0.15
N GLU A 134 -19.30 7.04 -0.75
CA GLU A 134 -19.96 7.83 -1.79
C GLU A 134 -20.72 9.04 -1.22
N LEU A 135 -21.24 8.95 0.00
CA LEU A 135 -22.08 10.00 0.60
C LEU A 135 -21.34 10.88 1.60
N LEU A 136 -20.38 10.34 2.36
CA LEU A 136 -19.67 11.04 3.43
C LEU A 136 -18.17 11.17 3.17
N GLY A 137 -17.63 10.60 2.07
CA GLY A 137 -16.23 10.76 1.67
C GLY A 137 -15.21 9.92 2.43
N PHE A 138 -15.62 8.98 3.29
CA PHE A 138 -14.70 8.12 4.06
C PHE A 138 -15.01 6.63 3.90
N ASP A 139 -13.97 5.79 3.97
CA ASP A 139 -14.11 4.34 4.03
C ASP A 139 -13.99 3.87 5.49
N VAL A 140 -14.86 2.93 5.89
CA VAL A 140 -14.72 2.23 7.17
C VAL A 140 -13.54 1.26 7.07
N GLY A 141 -12.38 1.71 7.52
CA GLY A 141 -11.15 0.93 7.54
C GLY A 141 -11.08 -0.07 8.69
N THR A 142 -10.26 -1.11 8.51
CA THR A 142 -9.75 -1.90 9.62
C THR A 142 -8.45 -1.30 10.10
N LEU A 143 -8.30 -1.06 11.40
CA LEU A 143 -7.01 -0.68 11.97
C LEU A 143 -6.06 -1.86 11.85
N VAL A 144 -5.07 -1.76 10.96
CA VAL A 144 -3.99 -2.74 10.86
C VAL A 144 -2.69 -1.98 11.05
N VAL A 145 -2.22 -1.94 12.29
CA VAL A 145 -0.89 -1.43 12.60
C VAL A 145 0.12 -2.39 11.97
N GLY A 146 0.75 -1.96 10.87
CA GLY A 146 1.79 -2.74 10.18
C GLY A 146 3.18 -2.49 10.74
N VAL A 147 3.32 -1.57 11.70
CA VAL A 147 4.61 -1.21 12.29
C VAL A 147 5.02 -2.28 13.30
N ARG A 148 6.24 -2.80 13.12
CA ARG A 148 6.85 -3.86 13.92
C ARG A 148 8.27 -3.45 14.28
N ASN A 149 8.68 -3.72 15.51
CA ASN A 149 10.06 -3.57 15.98
C ASN A 149 10.50 -4.93 16.51
N ILE A 150 10.90 -5.81 15.59
CA ILE A 150 11.24 -7.20 15.90
C ILE A 150 12.65 -7.49 15.43
N THR A 151 13.45 -8.09 16.31
CA THR A 151 14.71 -8.74 15.92
C THR A 151 14.42 -10.20 15.60
N ASN A 152 14.81 -10.65 14.40
CA ASN A 152 14.66 -12.05 14.01
C ASN A 152 15.98 -12.80 14.22
N LEU A 153 15.91 -13.92 14.93
CA LEU A 153 17.05 -14.79 15.21
C LEU A 153 16.85 -16.15 14.54
N ARG A 154 17.91 -16.73 13.97
CA ARG A 154 17.92 -18.09 13.44
C ARG A 154 18.72 -19.02 14.35
N VAL A 155 18.16 -20.19 14.64
CA VAL A 155 18.85 -21.31 15.29
C VAL A 155 19.02 -22.44 14.26
N LYS A 156 20.25 -22.85 14.00
CA LYS A 156 20.58 -23.94 13.06
C LYS A 156 20.66 -25.29 13.78
N SER A 157 19.62 -25.60 14.55
CA SER A 157 19.52 -26.83 15.33
C SER A 157 18.10 -27.38 15.32
N GLU A 158 18.00 -28.70 15.50
CA GLU A 158 16.76 -29.43 15.79
C GLU A 158 16.81 -30.08 17.19
N ASP A 159 17.86 -29.77 17.98
CA ASP A 159 18.03 -30.31 19.32
C ASP A 159 17.16 -29.57 20.33
N THR A 160 16.48 -30.33 21.18
CA THR A 160 15.65 -29.78 22.26
C THR A 160 16.50 -29.19 23.38
N ASP A 161 17.76 -29.60 23.53
CA ASP A 161 18.65 -29.01 24.54
C ASP A 161 18.92 -27.53 24.22
N ASP A 162 19.12 -27.18 22.94
CA ASP A 162 19.25 -25.78 22.50
C ASP A 162 17.98 -24.96 22.76
N LEU A 163 16.80 -25.60 22.68
CA LEU A 163 15.53 -24.96 23.06
C LEU A 163 15.50 -24.69 24.57
N LEU A 164 15.90 -25.65 25.40
CA LEU A 164 15.90 -25.50 26.85
C LEU A 164 16.88 -24.40 27.30
N ASP A 165 18.10 -24.38 26.76
CA ASP A 165 19.09 -23.34 27.01
C ASP A 165 18.56 -21.94 26.64
N LEU A 166 17.82 -21.86 25.53
CA LEU A 166 17.18 -20.63 25.13
C LEU A 166 16.06 -20.22 26.11
N LEU A 167 15.21 -21.16 26.54
CA LEU A 167 14.14 -20.89 27.50
C LEU A 167 14.69 -20.41 28.85
N GLU A 168 15.85 -20.91 29.31
CA GLU A 168 16.52 -20.42 30.52
C GLU A 168 16.95 -18.95 30.41
N LYS A 169 17.42 -18.54 29.22
CA LYS A 169 17.79 -17.13 28.95
C LYS A 169 16.56 -16.22 28.90
N LEU A 170 15.51 -16.65 28.20
CA LEU A 170 14.31 -15.86 27.96
C LEU A 170 13.40 -15.74 29.19
N LYS A 171 13.31 -16.82 29.97
CA LYS A 171 12.54 -17.00 31.22
C LYS A 171 11.02 -16.93 31.08
N ASP A 172 10.47 -15.91 30.41
CA ASP A 172 9.06 -15.55 30.52
C ASP A 172 8.47 -14.84 29.29
N GLY A 173 7.15 -14.96 29.08
CA GLY A 173 6.43 -14.24 28.03
C GLY A 173 6.62 -14.85 26.64
N ILE A 174 6.71 -16.17 26.57
CA ILE A 174 7.13 -16.91 25.38
C ILE A 174 5.92 -17.55 24.69
N VAL A 175 5.83 -17.39 23.38
CA VAL A 175 4.86 -18.12 22.54
C VAL A 175 5.64 -19.17 21.74
N LEU A 176 5.42 -20.44 22.06
CA LEU A 176 6.07 -21.57 21.38
C LEU A 176 5.13 -22.12 20.30
N LEU A 177 5.58 -22.13 19.06
CA LEU A 177 4.80 -22.56 17.91
C LEU A 177 5.48 -23.70 17.17
N ALA A 178 4.73 -24.75 16.86
CA ALA A 178 5.20 -25.84 16.00
C ALA A 178 4.23 -26.12 14.86
N ARG A 179 4.67 -26.96 13.91
CA ARG A 179 3.95 -27.23 12.67
C ARG A 179 2.61 -27.94 12.86
N ASP A 180 2.57 -28.89 13.77
CA ASP A 180 1.45 -29.79 13.96
C ASP A 180 1.27 -30.12 15.44
N GLU A 181 0.10 -30.67 15.76
CA GLU A 181 -0.31 -30.94 17.13
C GLU A 181 0.54 -32.03 17.80
N LYS A 182 1.06 -33.00 17.03
CA LYS A 182 1.91 -34.07 17.58
C LYS A 182 3.24 -33.47 18.04
N THR A 183 3.86 -32.65 17.19
CA THR A 183 5.14 -32.01 17.49
C THR A 183 5.03 -31.06 18.69
N ILE A 184 4.01 -30.20 18.75
CA ILE A 184 3.88 -29.25 19.87
C ILE A 184 3.56 -29.95 21.20
N LYS A 185 2.80 -31.05 21.19
CA LYS A 185 2.54 -31.86 22.40
C LYS A 185 3.84 -32.47 22.93
N TRP A 186 4.61 -33.08 22.04
CA TRP A 186 5.92 -33.65 22.39
C TRP A 186 6.88 -32.59 22.95
N LEU A 187 7.00 -31.43 22.31
CA LEU A 187 7.82 -30.33 22.84
C LEU A 187 7.34 -29.86 24.21
N SER A 188 6.02 -29.78 24.42
CA SER A 188 5.46 -29.32 25.70
C SER A 188 5.77 -30.29 26.84
N GLU A 189 5.77 -31.60 26.59
CA GLU A 189 6.17 -32.59 27.59
C GLU A 189 7.64 -32.43 28.01
N ILE A 190 8.54 -32.16 27.06
CA ILE A 190 9.96 -31.92 27.32
C ILE A 190 10.16 -30.64 28.14
N VAL A 191 9.51 -29.56 27.71
CA VAL A 191 9.62 -28.24 28.35
C VAL A 191 9.02 -28.25 29.77
N GLU A 192 7.89 -28.94 29.97
CA GLU A 192 7.31 -29.15 31.31
C GLU A 192 8.22 -30.02 32.18
N GLY A 193 8.82 -31.07 31.61
CA GLY A 193 9.79 -31.94 32.30
C GLY A 193 11.05 -31.20 32.78
N ALA A 194 11.46 -30.16 32.05
CA ALA A 194 12.55 -29.26 32.43
C ALA A 194 12.13 -28.18 33.45
N GLY A 195 10.86 -28.14 33.87
CA GLY A 195 10.37 -27.25 34.93
C GLY A 195 9.78 -25.93 34.46
N PHE A 196 9.57 -25.73 33.15
CA PHE A 196 8.91 -24.53 32.64
C PHE A 196 7.38 -24.73 32.58
N PRO A 197 6.57 -23.85 33.19
CA PRO A 197 5.12 -23.96 33.15
C PRO A 197 4.55 -23.56 31.78
N VAL A 198 3.83 -24.48 31.13
CA VAL A 198 3.31 -24.33 29.76
C VAL A 198 1.77 -24.29 29.74
N GLY A 199 1.21 -23.26 29.11
CA GLY A 199 -0.20 -23.19 28.74
C GLY A 199 -0.46 -23.89 27.40
N LYS A 200 -1.37 -24.87 27.37
CA LYS A 200 -1.64 -25.73 26.20
C LYS A 200 -2.85 -25.24 25.40
N SER A 201 -2.62 -24.77 24.18
CA SER A 201 -3.67 -24.18 23.33
C SER A 201 -4.74 -25.17 22.84
N TRP A 202 -4.44 -26.47 22.80
CA TRP A 202 -5.35 -27.53 22.32
C TRP A 202 -6.25 -28.13 23.42
N GLU A 203 -6.02 -27.82 24.69
CA GLU A 203 -6.85 -28.32 25.80
C GLU A 203 -7.98 -27.34 26.12
N ASN A 204 -7.64 -26.23 26.80
CA ASN A 204 -8.55 -25.13 27.07
C ASN A 204 -7.81 -23.81 26.84
N LEU A 205 -8.01 -23.25 25.65
CA LEU A 205 -7.32 -22.03 25.24
C LEU A 205 -7.68 -20.83 26.12
N GLU A 206 -8.95 -20.67 26.52
CA GLU A 206 -9.36 -19.50 27.32
C GLU A 206 -8.63 -19.49 28.65
N LYS A 207 -8.61 -20.64 29.34
CA LYS A 207 -7.87 -20.80 30.59
C LYS A 207 -6.36 -20.64 30.40
N ALA A 208 -5.78 -21.23 29.34
CA ALA A 208 -4.36 -21.09 29.06
C ALA A 208 -3.94 -19.64 28.78
N LEU A 209 -4.79 -18.86 28.10
CA LEU A 209 -4.57 -17.44 27.86
C LEU A 209 -4.69 -16.61 29.15
N GLU A 210 -5.67 -16.93 30.00
CA GLU A 210 -5.84 -16.30 31.31
C GLU A 210 -4.63 -16.57 32.21
N ASP A 211 -4.24 -17.83 32.37
CA ASP A 211 -3.08 -18.24 33.18
C ASP A 211 -1.77 -17.63 32.63
N PHE A 212 -1.63 -17.50 31.31
CA PHE A 212 -0.49 -16.83 30.69
C PHE A 212 -0.51 -15.32 30.93
N SER A 213 -1.68 -14.69 30.83
CA SER A 213 -1.85 -13.25 31.09
C SER A 213 -1.55 -12.86 32.54
N GLU A 214 -1.95 -13.70 33.50
CA GLU A 214 -1.70 -13.51 34.93
C GLU A 214 -0.26 -13.89 35.35
N GLY A 215 0.45 -14.58 34.45
CA GLY A 215 1.82 -15.01 34.65
C GLY A 215 2.01 -16.26 35.49
N LYS A 216 0.97 -17.09 35.61
CA LYS A 216 1.05 -18.43 36.18
C LYS A 216 1.81 -19.40 35.28
N VAL A 217 1.74 -19.19 33.97
CA VAL A 217 2.55 -19.90 32.97
C VAL A 217 3.48 -18.92 32.25
N SER A 218 4.71 -19.36 31.98
CA SER A 218 5.74 -18.56 31.31
C SER A 218 5.72 -18.75 29.80
N ILE A 219 5.17 -19.87 29.34
CA ILE A 219 5.11 -20.27 27.93
C ILE A 219 3.66 -20.57 27.55
N ILE A 220 3.23 -20.15 26.36
CA ILE A 220 2.00 -20.65 25.73
C ILE A 220 2.34 -21.37 24.44
N ALA A 221 1.90 -22.62 24.33
CA ALA A 221 2.27 -23.53 23.25
C ALA A 221 1.09 -23.78 22.29
N GLY A 222 1.35 -23.73 20.98
CA GLY A 222 0.36 -24.09 19.98
C GLY A 222 0.90 -24.29 18.57
N VAL A 223 -0.03 -24.48 17.64
CA VAL A 223 0.32 -24.71 16.23
C VAL A 223 0.41 -23.38 15.48
N TYR A 224 1.46 -23.17 14.70
CA TYR A 224 1.48 -22.08 13.73
C TYR A 224 0.55 -22.46 12.56
N SER A 225 -0.70 -22.01 12.63
CA SER A 225 -1.62 -22.07 11.49
C SER A 225 -2.08 -20.65 11.21
N TYR A 226 -2.24 -20.31 9.92
CA TYR A 226 -2.78 -19.01 9.55
C TYR A 226 -4.11 -18.72 10.25
N TYR A 227 -4.94 -19.72 10.55
CA TYR A 227 -6.20 -19.58 11.30
C TYR A 227 -6.10 -19.85 12.81
N GLY A 228 -4.91 -20.20 13.29
CA GLY A 228 -4.65 -20.50 14.69
C GLY A 228 -4.92 -19.28 15.58
N LYS A 229 -5.59 -19.51 16.72
CA LYS A 229 -5.94 -18.43 17.65
C LYS A 229 -4.72 -17.78 18.29
N LEU A 230 -3.59 -18.47 18.47
CA LEU A 230 -2.33 -17.84 18.93
C LEU A 230 -1.70 -16.93 17.87
N VAL A 231 -1.85 -17.27 16.58
CA VAL A 231 -1.32 -16.49 15.45
C VAL A 231 -2.19 -15.27 15.14
N ARG A 232 -3.52 -15.39 15.29
CA ARG A 232 -4.47 -14.30 14.95
C ARG A 232 -5.08 -13.56 16.14
N GLY A 233 -5.40 -14.27 17.21
CA GLY A 233 -6.26 -13.81 18.30
C GLY A 233 -5.55 -13.55 19.63
N LEU A 234 -4.23 -13.73 19.70
CA LEU A 234 -3.44 -13.36 20.87
C LEU A 234 -3.18 -11.85 20.85
N ASP A 235 -3.69 -11.13 21.85
CA ASP A 235 -3.49 -9.69 22.02
C ASP A 235 -3.13 -9.35 23.46
N LEU A 236 -1.91 -9.74 23.85
CA LEU A 236 -1.35 -9.49 25.17
C LEU A 236 0.02 -8.80 25.04
N PRO A 237 0.07 -7.55 24.55
CA PRO A 237 1.33 -6.89 24.16
C PRO A 237 2.29 -6.65 25.33
N LYS A 238 1.77 -6.53 26.56
CA LYS A 238 2.59 -6.44 27.78
C LYS A 238 3.24 -7.77 28.16
N ARG A 239 2.59 -8.90 27.81
CA ARG A 239 2.99 -10.24 28.26
C ARG A 239 3.84 -10.97 27.22
N VAL A 240 3.46 -10.89 25.94
CA VAL A 240 4.19 -11.55 24.86
C VAL A 240 5.47 -10.76 24.54
N LYS A 241 6.61 -11.41 24.75
CA LYS A 241 7.96 -10.86 24.54
C LYS A 241 8.71 -11.59 23.42
N PHE A 242 8.55 -12.90 23.39
CA PHE A 242 9.29 -13.80 22.51
C PHE A 242 8.33 -14.70 21.75
N VAL A 243 8.62 -14.94 20.48
CA VAL A 243 7.91 -15.94 19.67
C VAL A 243 8.94 -16.91 19.13
N ILE A 244 8.77 -18.19 19.45
CA ILE A 244 9.65 -19.27 19.00
C ILE A 244 8.90 -20.11 17.98
N PHE A 245 9.49 -20.27 16.80
CA PHE A 245 9.03 -21.17 15.76
C PHE A 245 9.92 -22.40 15.74
N TRP A 246 9.34 -23.55 16.06
CA TRP A 246 9.95 -24.86 15.85
C TRP A 246 9.70 -25.32 14.42
N GLY A 247 10.59 -24.93 13.51
CA GLY A 247 10.47 -25.12 12.07
C GLY A 247 9.82 -23.94 11.35
N THR A 248 10.20 -23.73 10.09
CA THR A 248 9.60 -22.68 9.26
C THR A 248 8.12 -22.97 8.94
N PRO A 249 7.22 -21.98 9.06
CA PRO A 249 5.90 -22.07 8.46
C PRO A 249 6.00 -22.29 6.95
N VAL A 250 5.55 -23.45 6.45
CA VAL A 250 5.62 -23.81 5.03
C VAL A 250 4.28 -24.37 4.54
N PHE A 251 3.91 -23.98 3.32
CA PHE A 251 2.94 -24.70 2.52
C PHE A 251 3.63 -25.80 1.74
N GLU A 252 3.04 -26.99 1.75
CA GLU A 252 3.48 -28.11 0.92
C GLU A 252 2.58 -28.26 -0.30
N TYR A 253 3.19 -28.27 -1.48
CA TYR A 253 2.47 -28.48 -2.74
C TYR A 253 3.08 -29.64 -3.50
N PHE A 254 2.27 -30.62 -3.87
CA PHE A 254 2.70 -31.67 -4.79
C PHE A 254 3.18 -31.05 -6.11
N ILE A 255 4.30 -31.56 -6.63
CA ILE A 255 4.84 -31.17 -7.94
C ILE A 255 4.63 -32.23 -9.00
N ASP A 256 4.09 -33.40 -8.63
CA ASP A 256 3.72 -34.44 -9.59
C ASP A 256 2.61 -33.92 -10.51
N MET A 257 2.71 -34.19 -11.81
CA MET A 257 1.74 -33.71 -12.82
C MET A 257 0.28 -34.03 -12.44
N GLU A 258 0.05 -35.15 -11.77
CA GLU A 258 -1.28 -35.61 -11.35
C GLU A 258 -1.86 -34.88 -10.13
N LYS A 259 -1.00 -34.35 -9.26
CA LYS A 259 -1.41 -33.72 -8.00
C LYS A 259 -1.08 -32.23 -7.95
N ALA A 260 -0.32 -31.74 -8.92
CA ALA A 260 0.11 -30.36 -8.99
C ALA A 260 -1.08 -29.39 -8.95
N PRO A 261 -0.97 -28.31 -8.15
CA PRO A 261 -1.97 -27.26 -8.13
C PRO A 261 -1.87 -26.38 -9.39
N LYS A 262 -2.96 -25.64 -9.68
CA LYS A 262 -3.05 -24.80 -10.90
C LYS A 262 -1.90 -23.82 -11.07
N PHE A 263 -1.37 -23.25 -9.97
CA PHE A 263 -0.27 -22.28 -10.07
C PHE A 263 1.05 -22.93 -10.53
N VAL A 264 1.33 -24.16 -10.09
CA VAL A 264 2.52 -24.94 -10.54
C VAL A 264 2.36 -25.25 -12.03
N ILE A 265 1.21 -25.78 -12.41
CA ILE A 265 0.84 -26.05 -13.81
C ILE A 265 1.03 -24.80 -14.67
N ARG A 266 0.46 -23.66 -14.26
CA ARG A 266 0.54 -22.39 -14.97
C ARG A 266 1.98 -21.95 -15.17
N ARG A 267 2.83 -22.10 -14.14
CA ARG A 267 4.23 -21.69 -14.19
C ARG A 267 5.03 -22.57 -15.14
N VAL A 268 4.81 -23.89 -15.12
CA VAL A 268 5.41 -24.84 -16.07
C VAL A 268 4.98 -24.50 -17.49
N LEU A 269 3.67 -24.35 -17.74
CA LEU A 269 3.14 -24.02 -19.07
C LEU A 269 3.70 -22.68 -19.59
N PHE A 270 3.84 -21.67 -18.71
CA PHE A 270 4.45 -20.40 -19.09
C PHE A 270 5.89 -20.58 -19.57
N GLU A 271 6.70 -21.33 -18.82
CA GLU A 271 8.10 -21.55 -19.15
C GLU A 271 8.25 -22.36 -20.45
N VAL A 272 7.48 -23.44 -20.62
CA VAL A 272 7.51 -24.24 -21.85
C VAL A 272 6.98 -23.44 -23.04
N SER A 273 5.99 -22.57 -22.84
CA SER A 273 5.41 -21.76 -23.93
C SER A 273 6.40 -20.80 -24.60
N LYS A 274 7.52 -20.48 -23.94
CA LYS A 274 8.61 -19.70 -24.54
C LYS A 274 9.27 -20.42 -25.71
N LYS A 275 9.27 -21.77 -25.69
CA LYS A 275 9.90 -22.62 -26.71
C LYS A 275 8.88 -23.41 -27.55
N ASN A 276 7.67 -23.63 -27.04
CA ASN A 276 6.64 -24.43 -27.70
C ASN A 276 5.32 -23.66 -27.87
N THR A 277 5.02 -23.28 -29.11
CA THR A 277 3.80 -22.52 -29.48
C THR A 277 2.50 -23.29 -29.25
N ARG A 278 2.52 -24.64 -29.20
CA ARG A 278 1.32 -25.45 -28.91
C ARG A 278 0.82 -25.25 -27.47
N VAL A 279 1.74 -24.98 -26.54
CA VAL A 279 1.48 -24.78 -25.10
C VAL A 279 0.79 -23.45 -24.82
N LYS A 280 1.01 -22.44 -25.67
CA LYS A 280 0.47 -21.08 -25.50
C LYS A 280 -1.06 -21.04 -25.44
N LYS A 281 -1.74 -21.91 -26.19
CA LYS A 281 -3.21 -22.05 -26.16
C LYS A 281 -3.71 -22.63 -24.83
N LEU A 282 -2.97 -23.57 -24.24
CA LEU A 282 -3.32 -24.19 -22.97
C LEU A 282 -3.13 -23.19 -21.82
N LEU A 283 -2.08 -22.37 -21.86
CA LEU A 283 -1.83 -21.31 -20.87
C LEU A 283 -2.99 -20.30 -20.74
N GLN A 284 -3.65 -19.95 -21.85
CA GLN A 284 -4.74 -18.97 -21.87
C GLN A 284 -6.02 -19.46 -21.15
N ILE A 285 -6.19 -20.77 -21.00
CA ILE A 285 -7.40 -21.36 -20.42
C ILE A 285 -7.19 -21.87 -18.99
N VAL A 286 -5.95 -21.87 -18.45
CA VAL A 286 -5.62 -22.43 -17.12
C VAL A 286 -6.51 -21.90 -16.00
N ASP A 287 -6.75 -20.59 -15.98
CA ASP A 287 -7.54 -19.99 -14.90
C ASP A 287 -9.04 -20.31 -15.04
N ARG A 288 -9.52 -20.61 -16.25
CA ARG A 288 -10.95 -20.83 -16.57
C ARG A 288 -11.36 -22.31 -16.60
N SER A 289 -10.41 -23.21 -16.85
CA SER A 289 -10.67 -24.66 -16.91
C SER A 289 -10.65 -25.30 -15.53
N ASP A 290 -11.40 -26.39 -15.36
CA ASP A 290 -11.28 -27.26 -14.20
C ASP A 290 -9.92 -27.98 -14.18
N ILE A 291 -9.50 -28.43 -13.00
CA ILE A 291 -8.13 -28.96 -12.81
C ILE A 291 -7.92 -30.31 -13.49
N GLU A 292 -8.99 -31.10 -13.66
CA GLU A 292 -8.92 -32.45 -14.22
C GLU A 292 -8.80 -32.39 -15.75
N THR A 293 -9.59 -31.53 -16.40
CA THR A 293 -9.43 -31.19 -17.82
C THR A 293 -8.04 -30.65 -18.12
N LEU A 294 -7.48 -29.82 -17.24
CA LEU A 294 -6.11 -29.33 -17.41
C LEU A 294 -5.08 -30.45 -17.35
N ARG A 295 -5.19 -31.37 -16.39
CA ARG A 295 -4.30 -32.53 -16.26
C ARG A 295 -4.37 -33.45 -17.48
N ASN A 296 -5.57 -33.74 -17.96
CA ASN A 296 -5.75 -34.57 -19.16
C ASN A 296 -5.12 -33.92 -20.40
N ARG A 297 -5.24 -32.60 -20.56
CA ARG A 297 -4.60 -31.87 -21.65
C ARG A 297 -3.08 -31.72 -21.47
N LEU A 298 -2.60 -31.59 -20.24
CA LEU A 298 -1.16 -31.56 -19.93
C LEU A 298 -0.47 -32.84 -20.39
N LYS A 299 -1.04 -34.01 -20.07
CA LYS A 299 -0.51 -35.32 -20.47
C LYS A 299 -0.40 -35.51 -21.99
N VAL A 300 -1.18 -34.77 -22.79
CA VAL A 300 -1.15 -34.82 -24.26
C VAL A 300 -0.06 -33.89 -24.83
N VAL A 301 0.32 -32.84 -24.10
CA VAL A 301 1.16 -31.75 -24.62
C VAL A 301 2.58 -31.80 -24.04
N LEU A 302 2.78 -32.41 -22.88
CA LEU A 302 4.05 -32.51 -22.17
C LEU A 302 4.31 -33.96 -21.74
N THR A 303 5.55 -34.42 -21.90
CA THR A 303 5.99 -35.68 -21.30
C THR A 303 6.29 -35.51 -19.80
N GLU A 304 6.39 -36.62 -19.06
CA GLU A 304 6.80 -36.58 -17.66
C GLU A 304 8.23 -36.07 -17.50
N ASP A 305 9.15 -36.45 -18.39
CA ASP A 305 10.54 -35.98 -18.38
C ASP A 305 10.63 -34.46 -18.60
N GLU A 306 9.90 -33.92 -19.60
CA GLU A 306 9.84 -32.48 -19.87
C GLU A 306 9.26 -31.70 -18.69
N TRP A 307 8.27 -32.27 -18.00
CA TRP A 307 7.68 -31.72 -16.79
C TRP A 307 8.70 -31.68 -15.64
N GLU A 308 9.35 -32.81 -15.35
CA GLU A 308 10.32 -32.90 -14.26
C GLU A 308 11.53 -31.98 -14.48
N GLU A 309 12.08 -31.94 -15.70
CA GLU A 309 13.19 -31.04 -16.05
C GLU A 309 12.78 -29.57 -15.88
N THR A 310 11.56 -29.24 -16.32
CA THR A 310 11.04 -27.88 -16.21
C THR A 310 10.77 -27.49 -14.75
N ILE A 311 10.25 -28.41 -13.91
CA ILE A 311 10.07 -28.19 -12.47
C ILE A 311 11.42 -27.94 -11.79
N LYS A 312 12.42 -28.79 -12.06
CA LYS A 312 13.78 -28.61 -11.52
C LYS A 312 14.37 -27.26 -11.90
N ARG A 313 14.14 -26.79 -13.13
CA ARG A 313 14.60 -25.47 -13.59
C ARG A 313 13.84 -24.31 -12.93
N ILE A 314 12.52 -24.35 -12.91
CA ILE A 314 11.67 -23.25 -12.40
C ILE A 314 11.82 -23.09 -10.89
N PHE A 315 11.89 -24.21 -10.17
CA PHE A 315 11.91 -24.24 -8.72
C PHE A 315 13.31 -24.58 -8.17
N ALA A 316 14.37 -24.38 -8.96
CA ALA A 316 15.76 -24.67 -8.57
C ALA A 316 16.18 -24.03 -7.24
N ARG A 317 15.61 -22.87 -6.92
CA ARG A 317 15.89 -22.10 -5.69
C ARG A 317 15.00 -22.48 -4.51
N TYR A 318 14.09 -23.43 -4.68
CA TYR A 318 13.16 -23.86 -3.65
C TYR A 318 13.48 -25.28 -3.19
N ARG A 319 13.20 -25.55 -1.92
CA ARG A 319 13.35 -26.89 -1.38
C ARG A 319 12.23 -27.80 -1.87
N ILE A 320 12.62 -28.96 -2.39
CA ILE A 320 11.72 -30.04 -2.76
C ILE A 320 12.04 -31.25 -1.88
N LYS A 321 11.06 -31.73 -1.12
CA LYS A 321 11.17 -32.93 -0.27
C LYS A 321 10.00 -33.86 -0.61
N GLU A 322 10.27 -35.15 -0.84
CA GLU A 322 9.24 -36.16 -1.13
C GLU A 322 8.23 -35.76 -2.23
N ARG A 323 8.72 -35.21 -3.36
CA ARG A 323 7.88 -34.71 -4.46
C ARG A 323 6.89 -33.60 -4.06
N LYS A 324 7.22 -32.86 -2.99
CA LYS A 324 6.52 -31.66 -2.56
C LYS A 324 7.45 -30.46 -2.58
N LEU A 325 6.98 -29.39 -3.19
CA LEU A 325 7.57 -28.07 -3.10
C LEU A 325 7.23 -27.47 -1.74
N LEU A 326 8.25 -27.07 -0.99
CA LEU A 326 8.09 -26.32 0.25
C LEU A 326 8.12 -24.83 -0.06
N LEU A 327 7.01 -24.13 0.20
CA LEU A 327 6.91 -22.68 0.03
C LEU A 327 6.68 -22.01 1.38
N PRO A 328 7.58 -21.14 1.86
CA PRO A 328 7.40 -20.45 3.12
C PRO A 328 6.09 -19.64 3.19
N ASP A 329 5.35 -19.83 4.29
CA ASP A 329 4.14 -19.06 4.65
C ASP A 329 4.54 -17.81 5.45
N VAL A 330 4.96 -16.81 4.67
CA VAL A 330 5.42 -15.52 5.16
C VAL A 330 4.35 -14.78 5.98
N LEU A 331 3.07 -14.95 5.64
CA LEU A 331 1.98 -14.28 6.34
C LEU A 331 1.77 -14.85 7.74
N THR A 332 1.85 -16.17 7.89
CA THR A 332 1.80 -16.82 9.21
C THR A 332 2.99 -16.40 10.06
N TYR A 333 4.20 -16.33 9.49
CA TYR A 333 5.38 -15.84 10.20
C TYR A 333 5.16 -14.40 10.70
N ILE A 334 4.85 -13.44 9.82
CA ILE A 334 4.61 -12.03 10.16
C ILE A 334 3.54 -11.88 11.24
N GLN A 335 2.43 -12.62 11.14
CA GLN A 335 1.32 -12.50 12.09
C GLN A 335 1.67 -13.03 13.48
N ALA A 336 2.39 -14.14 13.54
CA ALA A 336 2.79 -14.76 14.80
C ALA A 336 3.93 -13.96 15.45
N SER A 337 5.00 -13.63 14.71
CA SER A 337 6.09 -12.81 15.24
C SER A 337 5.61 -11.41 15.63
N GLY A 338 4.69 -10.81 14.85
CA GLY A 338 4.01 -9.55 15.20
C GLY A 338 3.21 -9.56 16.52
N ARG A 339 3.07 -10.71 17.21
CA ARG A 339 2.47 -10.76 18.55
C ARG A 339 3.42 -10.28 19.63
N SER A 340 4.74 -10.33 19.41
CA SER A 340 5.74 -9.81 20.37
C SER A 340 6.03 -8.32 20.23
N SER A 341 5.53 -7.65 19.19
CA SER A 341 5.72 -6.22 18.99
C SER A 341 4.41 -5.55 18.60
N ARG A 342 3.89 -4.70 19.47
CA ARG A 342 2.66 -3.93 19.27
C ARG A 342 2.79 -2.55 19.90
N LEU A 343 1.90 -1.66 19.48
CA LEU A 343 1.81 -0.33 20.06
C LEU A 343 1.22 -0.44 21.48
N LEU A 344 2.02 -0.06 22.49
CA LEU A 344 1.59 0.03 23.89
C LEU A 344 1.57 1.52 24.28
N GLY A 345 0.40 2.15 24.24
CA GLY A 345 0.32 3.61 24.30
C GLY A 345 0.87 4.22 23.01
N SER A 346 1.95 4.99 23.09
CA SER A 346 2.65 5.57 21.93
C SER A 346 3.95 4.85 21.57
N LYS A 347 4.46 3.96 22.42
CA LYS A 347 5.72 3.25 22.18
C LYS A 347 5.45 1.90 21.50
N LEU A 348 6.21 1.61 20.45
CA LEU A 348 6.21 0.28 19.85
C LEU A 348 7.08 -0.65 20.69
N THR A 349 6.49 -1.74 21.20
CA THR A 349 7.26 -2.69 22.01
C THR A 349 8.30 -3.41 21.16
N LYS A 350 9.50 -3.64 21.72
CA LYS A 350 10.53 -4.45 21.09
C LYS A 350 10.15 -5.91 21.23
N GLY A 351 10.10 -6.66 20.14
CA GLY A 351 9.84 -8.09 20.12
C GLY A 351 11.05 -8.87 19.60
N VAL A 352 11.08 -10.15 19.91
CA VAL A 352 12.09 -11.07 19.38
C VAL A 352 11.38 -12.29 18.80
N SER A 353 11.78 -12.67 17.60
CA SER A 353 11.25 -13.82 16.87
C SER A 353 12.40 -14.78 16.61
N ILE A 354 12.27 -16.02 17.05
CA ILE A 354 13.34 -17.01 17.01
C ILE A 354 12.87 -18.19 16.17
N LEU A 355 13.64 -18.54 15.15
CA LEU A 355 13.30 -19.60 14.19
C LEU A 355 14.33 -20.73 14.28
N PHE A 356 13.87 -21.90 14.69
CA PHE A 356 14.63 -23.16 14.56
C PHE A 356 14.46 -23.67 13.14
N GLU A 357 15.52 -23.57 12.33
CA GLU A 357 15.52 -24.02 10.93
C GLU A 357 16.94 -24.40 10.48
N THR A 358 17.12 -25.68 10.20
CA THR A 358 18.38 -26.27 9.72
C THR A 358 18.51 -26.19 8.20
N ASP A 359 17.38 -26.12 7.46
CA ASP A 359 17.40 -26.12 6.00
C ASP A 359 17.66 -24.72 5.43
N ASP A 360 18.89 -24.47 4.99
CA ASP A 360 19.31 -23.18 4.41
C ASP A 360 18.44 -22.73 3.24
N ALA A 361 17.96 -23.66 2.40
CA ALA A 361 17.15 -23.28 1.23
C ALA A 361 15.75 -22.81 1.65
N VAL A 362 15.17 -23.41 2.70
CA VAL A 362 13.89 -22.96 3.27
C VAL A 362 14.07 -21.62 3.97
N PHE A 363 15.13 -21.48 4.76
CA PHE A 363 15.44 -20.25 5.48
C PHE A 363 15.68 -19.07 4.52
N GLU A 364 16.57 -19.20 3.54
CA GLU A 364 16.86 -18.12 2.59
C GLU A 364 15.60 -17.76 1.77
N SER A 365 14.77 -18.74 1.39
CA SER A 365 13.50 -18.47 0.72
C SER A 365 12.53 -17.67 1.60
N LEU A 366 12.48 -17.96 2.91
CA LEU A 366 11.67 -17.20 3.86
C LEU A 366 12.23 -15.79 4.03
N LYS A 367 13.54 -15.67 4.29
CA LYS A 367 14.27 -14.41 4.51
C LYS A 367 14.11 -13.47 3.33
N GLU A 368 14.41 -13.91 2.10
CA GLU A 368 14.24 -13.10 0.89
C GLU A 368 12.82 -12.54 0.80
N ARG A 369 11.79 -13.37 1.02
CA ARG A 369 10.40 -12.94 0.92
C ARG A 369 9.98 -12.01 2.05
N LEU A 370 10.53 -12.17 3.25
CA LEU A 370 10.28 -11.30 4.39
C LEU A 370 10.95 -9.94 4.22
N ASP A 371 12.16 -9.91 3.66
CA ASP A 371 12.93 -8.69 3.43
C ASP A 371 12.10 -7.69 2.59
N TRP A 372 11.51 -8.16 1.49
CA TRP A 372 10.58 -7.39 0.64
C TRP A 372 9.34 -6.83 1.35
N LEU A 373 8.93 -7.41 2.48
CA LEU A 373 7.69 -7.06 3.17
C LEU A 373 7.90 -6.31 4.48
N THR A 374 9.05 -6.52 5.12
CA THR A 374 9.29 -6.10 6.50
C THR A 374 10.57 -5.30 6.68
N GLU A 375 11.57 -5.45 5.78
CA GLU A 375 12.90 -4.83 5.93
C GLU A 375 13.46 -5.06 7.36
N GLU A 376 13.19 -6.24 7.95
CA GLU A 376 13.65 -6.62 9.30
C GLU A 376 14.96 -7.40 9.21
N GLU A 377 15.91 -7.08 10.08
CA GLU A 377 17.20 -7.77 10.15
C GLU A 377 17.07 -9.19 10.71
N TRP A 378 17.97 -10.05 10.23
CA TRP A 378 18.15 -11.43 10.66
C TRP A 378 19.55 -11.63 11.19
N ILE A 379 19.66 -12.19 12.39
CA ILE A 379 20.92 -12.45 13.09
C ILE A 379 21.00 -13.95 13.40
N ASP A 380 22.16 -14.57 13.23
CA ASP A 380 22.37 -15.93 13.72
C ASP A 380 22.46 -15.91 15.26
N LEU A 381 21.94 -16.94 15.94
CA LEU A 381 21.82 -16.96 17.41
C LEU A 381 23.14 -16.70 18.15
N GLU A 382 24.25 -17.15 17.55
CA GLU A 382 25.61 -17.03 18.09
C GLU A 382 26.10 -15.57 18.13
N ASP A 383 25.62 -14.73 17.21
CA ASP A 383 26.01 -13.33 17.08
C ASP A 383 25.09 -12.38 17.89
N ALA A 384 24.09 -12.92 18.59
CA ALA A 384 23.10 -12.12 19.31
C ALA A 384 23.65 -11.56 20.63
N ASP A 385 23.65 -10.22 20.77
CA ASP A 385 23.86 -9.55 22.06
C ASP A 385 22.60 -9.67 22.94
N TRP A 386 22.55 -10.76 23.72
CA TRP A 386 21.43 -11.07 24.60
C TRP A 386 21.21 -10.03 25.70
N GLU A 387 22.26 -9.42 26.23
CA GLU A 387 22.14 -8.46 27.33
C GLU A 387 21.41 -7.21 26.84
N THR A 388 21.85 -6.64 25.72
CA THR A 388 21.22 -5.48 25.09
C THR A 388 19.79 -5.81 24.64
N LEU A 389 19.61 -6.95 23.96
CA LEU A 389 18.31 -7.34 23.40
C LEU A 389 17.24 -7.56 24.49
N LEU A 390 17.57 -8.28 25.57
CA LEU A 390 16.64 -8.50 26.68
C LEU A 390 16.33 -7.19 27.43
N LYS A 391 17.34 -6.32 27.59
CA LYS A 391 17.15 -5.00 28.19
C LYS A 391 16.18 -4.14 27.38
N GLU A 392 16.35 -4.07 26.06
CA GLU A 392 15.43 -3.34 25.17
C GLU A 392 13.99 -3.88 25.23
N VAL A 393 13.84 -5.21 25.25
CA VAL A 393 12.54 -5.88 25.37
C VAL A 393 11.82 -5.48 26.66
N GLU A 394 12.51 -5.50 27.80
CA GLU A 394 11.92 -5.10 29.09
C GLU A 394 11.67 -3.58 29.18
N GLU A 395 12.64 -2.75 28.76
CA GLU A 395 12.50 -1.29 28.78
C GLU A 395 11.41 -0.76 27.84
N SER A 396 11.14 -1.46 26.74
CA SER A 396 10.03 -1.12 25.85
C SER A 396 8.64 -1.37 26.46
N ARG A 397 8.55 -2.16 27.54
CA ARG A 397 7.29 -2.56 28.21
C ARG A 397 7.06 -1.90 29.57
N LYS A 398 8.07 -1.25 30.14
CA LYS A 398 7.92 -0.47 31.38
C LYS A 398 6.91 0.65 31.15
N GLU A 399 5.94 0.76 32.05
CA GLU A 399 4.99 1.88 32.03
C GLU A 399 5.70 3.18 32.43
N GLU A 400 5.79 4.13 31.51
CA GLU A 400 6.14 5.50 31.87
C GLU A 400 4.90 6.21 32.46
N LYS A 401 5.11 6.98 33.53
CA LYS A 401 4.10 7.91 34.04
C LYS A 401 3.82 8.94 32.94
N LYS A 402 2.63 8.86 32.35
CA LYS A 402 2.11 9.73 31.28
C LYS A 402 2.62 11.17 31.33
N GLU A 403 3.38 11.56 30.32
CA GLU A 403 3.02 12.76 29.55
C GLU A 403 2.26 12.26 28.32
N PHE A 404 1.13 12.91 27.98
CA PHE A 404 0.48 12.66 26.70
C PHE A 404 1.51 12.97 25.61
N MET A 405 1.96 11.95 24.87
CA MET A 405 2.88 12.17 23.77
C MET A 405 2.13 12.93 22.67
N ASP A 406 2.74 14.01 22.19
CA ASP A 406 2.20 14.86 21.14
C ASP A 406 2.27 14.08 19.81
N VAL A 407 1.21 13.34 19.48
CA VAL A 407 1.13 12.54 18.25
C VAL A 407 0.98 13.52 17.09
N LYS A 408 2.06 13.72 16.34
CA LYS A 408 2.04 14.63 15.19
C LYS A 408 1.31 14.01 14.01
N SER A 409 0.46 14.80 13.39
CA SER A 409 -0.19 14.52 12.12
C SER A 409 0.61 15.14 10.98
N THR A 410 0.98 14.34 9.97
CA THR A 410 1.85 14.76 8.86
C THR A 410 1.20 14.45 7.52
N LEU A 411 1.05 15.45 6.66
CA LEU A 411 0.60 15.29 5.27
C LEU A 411 1.80 15.12 4.34
N LEU A 412 1.95 13.94 3.74
CA LEU A 412 2.91 13.63 2.70
C LEU A 412 2.29 13.77 1.31
N ILE A 413 2.87 14.64 0.47
CA ILE A 413 2.39 14.92 -0.89
C ILE A 413 3.42 14.44 -1.91
N VAL A 414 3.03 13.55 -2.82
CA VAL A 414 3.86 13.07 -3.94
C VAL A 414 3.27 13.47 -5.30
N GLU A 415 4.02 13.30 -6.38
CA GLU A 415 3.52 13.67 -7.72
C GLU A 415 2.56 12.62 -8.32
N SER A 416 2.77 11.33 -8.05
CA SER A 416 2.05 10.24 -8.71
C SER A 416 1.25 9.33 -7.75
N PRO A 417 0.05 8.87 -8.14
CA PRO A 417 -0.74 7.95 -7.32
C PRO A 417 -0.03 6.63 -7.00
N THR A 418 0.77 6.11 -7.94
CA THR A 418 1.53 4.86 -7.74
C THR A 418 2.54 5.00 -6.62
N LYS A 419 3.21 6.16 -6.49
CA LYS A 419 4.10 6.42 -5.35
C LYS A 419 3.31 6.51 -4.06
N ALA A 420 2.20 7.24 -4.03
CA ALA A 420 1.38 7.35 -2.81
C ALA A 420 0.92 5.96 -2.34
N GLU A 421 0.45 5.12 -3.25
CA GLU A 421 0.05 3.75 -2.93
C GLU A 421 1.23 2.91 -2.44
N THR A 422 2.39 3.00 -3.10
CA THR A 422 3.58 2.22 -2.71
C THR A 422 4.10 2.64 -1.33
N ILE A 423 4.23 3.94 -1.08
CA ILE A 423 4.68 4.47 0.22
C ILE A 423 3.66 4.16 1.31
N SER A 424 2.35 4.22 1.02
CA SER A 424 1.32 3.87 2.02
C SER A 424 1.49 2.45 2.58
N ARG A 425 1.99 1.51 1.75
CA ARG A 425 2.24 0.12 2.14
C ARG A 425 3.41 -0.03 3.10
N PHE A 426 4.34 0.94 3.15
CA PHE A 426 5.46 0.94 4.10
C PHE A 426 4.96 0.93 5.54
N PHE A 427 3.87 1.66 5.80
CA PHE A 427 3.27 1.80 7.12
C PHE A 427 2.23 0.71 7.44
N GLY A 428 1.97 -0.22 6.52
CA GLY A 428 0.98 -1.28 6.67
C GLY A 428 -0.25 -1.08 5.78
N ARG A 429 -1.43 -1.52 6.24
CA ARG A 429 -2.69 -1.28 5.51
C ARG A 429 -3.29 0.03 5.98
N SER A 430 -3.17 1.06 5.15
CA SER A 430 -3.78 2.37 5.34
C SER A 430 -5.30 2.32 5.15
N SER A 431 -6.06 3.11 5.92
CA SER A 431 -7.40 3.54 5.47
C SER A 431 -7.21 4.45 4.26
N THR A 432 -8.16 4.46 3.32
CA THR A 432 -8.13 5.41 2.22
C THR A 432 -9.39 6.26 2.33
N ARG A 433 -9.26 7.57 2.51
CA ARG A 433 -10.38 8.50 2.37
C ARG A 433 -10.37 9.09 0.96
N ARG A 434 -11.57 9.28 0.39
CA ARG A 434 -11.72 9.99 -0.88
C ARG A 434 -12.22 11.39 -0.58
N TYR A 435 -11.31 12.33 -0.64
CA TYR A 435 -11.60 13.71 -0.30
C TYR A 435 -11.71 14.54 -1.58
N LYS A 436 -12.91 15.04 -1.91
CA LYS A 436 -13.15 15.95 -3.06
C LYS A 436 -12.42 15.57 -4.37
N GLY A 437 -12.32 14.27 -4.67
CA GLY A 437 -11.72 13.74 -5.90
C GLY A 437 -10.25 13.30 -5.79
N ILE A 438 -9.56 13.60 -4.68
CA ILE A 438 -8.25 13.03 -4.35
C ILE A 438 -8.37 11.82 -3.42
N LEU A 439 -7.38 10.94 -3.48
CA LEU A 439 -7.26 9.78 -2.60
C LEU A 439 -6.20 10.12 -1.56
N VAL A 440 -6.57 10.01 -0.30
CA VAL A 440 -5.67 10.24 0.84
C VAL A 440 -5.58 8.93 1.61
N HIS A 441 -4.39 8.38 1.70
CA HIS A 441 -4.11 7.17 2.46
C HIS A 441 -3.67 7.56 3.86
N GLU A 442 -4.37 7.09 4.88
CA GLU A 442 -4.07 7.39 6.27
C GLU A 442 -3.41 6.17 6.93
N SER A 443 -2.28 6.41 7.55
CA SER A 443 -1.46 5.39 8.19
C SER A 443 -1.07 5.84 9.59
N ILE A 444 -1.17 4.94 10.56
CA ILE A 444 -0.78 5.20 11.95
C ILE A 444 0.54 4.50 12.21
N THR A 445 1.53 5.25 12.70
CA THR A 445 2.84 4.74 13.08
C THR A 445 3.16 5.11 14.53
N GLY A 446 4.30 4.61 15.05
CA GLY A 446 4.80 5.04 16.37
C GLY A 446 5.21 6.52 16.39
N ASP A 447 5.53 7.09 15.23
CA ASP A 447 6.00 8.47 15.10
C ASP A 447 4.86 9.49 14.89
N GLY A 448 3.64 9.02 14.58
CA GLY A 448 2.52 9.90 14.29
C GLY A 448 1.45 9.31 13.36
N ILE A 449 0.57 10.20 12.90
CA ILE A 449 -0.43 9.90 11.87
C ILE A 449 0.09 10.48 10.54
N PHE A 450 0.22 9.64 9.53
CA PHE A 450 0.63 10.04 8.18
C PHE A 450 -0.56 10.03 7.23
N LEU A 451 -0.81 11.15 6.57
CA LEU A 451 -1.77 11.28 5.48
C LEU A 451 -0.98 11.36 4.18
N LEU A 452 -1.18 10.44 3.24
CA LEU A 452 -0.44 10.39 1.98
C LEU A 452 -1.37 10.65 0.80
N THR A 453 -1.00 11.58 -0.07
CA THR A 453 -1.80 11.92 -1.26
C THR A 453 -0.91 12.27 -2.45
N ALA A 454 -1.51 12.34 -3.64
CA ALA A 454 -0.81 12.65 -4.87
C ALA A 454 -1.45 13.81 -5.65
N THR A 455 -0.61 14.71 -6.19
CA THR A 455 -1.05 15.81 -7.06
C THR A 455 -1.50 15.34 -8.46
N ARG A 456 -1.09 14.12 -8.86
CA ARG A 456 -1.26 13.54 -10.20
C ARG A 456 -0.55 14.37 -11.28
N GLY A 457 0.73 14.66 -11.05
CA GLY A 457 1.60 15.44 -11.92
C GLY A 457 1.63 16.93 -11.57
N HIS A 458 1.94 17.77 -12.57
CA HIS A 458 1.93 19.22 -12.44
C HIS A 458 0.55 19.76 -12.06
N VAL A 459 0.54 20.82 -11.27
CA VAL A 459 -0.67 21.55 -10.86
C VAL A 459 -0.88 22.84 -11.65
N TYR A 460 0.21 23.52 -11.99
CA TYR A 460 0.22 24.74 -12.79
C TYR A 460 1.00 24.55 -14.09
N ASP A 461 0.64 25.30 -15.13
CA ASP A 461 1.47 25.47 -16.33
C ASP A 461 1.43 26.92 -16.81
N LEU A 462 2.42 27.29 -17.61
CA LEU A 462 2.56 28.63 -18.13
C LEU A 462 1.40 28.94 -19.09
N VAL A 463 0.71 30.05 -18.88
CA VAL A 463 -0.39 30.48 -19.75
C VAL A 463 0.10 30.70 -21.18
N THR A 464 -0.79 30.58 -22.17
CA THR A 464 -0.41 30.77 -23.58
C THR A 464 -0.64 32.20 -24.08
N GLU A 465 -1.45 32.97 -23.36
CA GLU A 465 -1.88 34.32 -23.69
C GLU A 465 -1.23 35.32 -22.73
N GLY A 466 -1.09 36.57 -23.18
CA GLY A 466 -0.40 37.62 -22.40
C GLY A 466 1.13 37.58 -22.56
N GLY A 467 1.75 38.77 -22.43
CA GLY A 467 3.19 38.96 -22.55
C GLY A 467 3.84 38.29 -23.78
N ILE A 468 5.04 37.76 -23.58
CA ILE A 468 5.78 36.95 -24.55
C ILE A 468 5.42 35.48 -24.30
N TYR A 469 4.32 35.02 -24.90
CA TYR A 469 3.83 33.63 -24.79
C TYR A 469 3.60 33.15 -23.34
N GLY A 470 3.07 34.03 -22.48
CA GLY A 470 2.79 33.81 -21.06
C GLY A 470 3.88 34.27 -20.09
N VAL A 471 4.88 35.02 -20.59
CA VAL A 471 5.91 35.67 -19.75
C VAL A 471 5.79 37.17 -19.91
N GLU A 472 5.42 37.85 -18.84
CA GLU A 472 5.32 39.30 -18.79
C GLU A 472 6.68 39.93 -18.53
N VAL A 473 6.80 41.23 -18.84
CA VAL A 473 8.02 42.00 -18.59
C VAL A 473 7.64 43.20 -17.74
N GLU A 474 8.04 43.15 -16.47
CA GLU A 474 7.77 44.20 -15.49
C GLU A 474 9.09 44.71 -14.90
N ASN A 475 9.30 46.03 -14.93
CA ASN A 475 10.51 46.66 -14.36
C ASN A 475 11.83 46.03 -14.84
N GLY A 476 11.89 45.61 -16.12
CA GLY A 476 13.06 44.96 -16.72
C GLY A 476 13.28 43.50 -16.29
N LYS A 477 12.33 42.89 -15.57
CA LYS A 477 12.37 41.49 -15.15
C LYS A 477 11.30 40.69 -15.90
N PHE A 478 11.61 39.42 -16.16
CA PHE A 478 10.66 38.47 -16.73
C PHE A 478 9.81 37.85 -15.61
N VAL A 479 8.49 37.92 -15.76
CA VAL A 479 7.51 37.41 -14.80
C VAL A 479 6.68 36.33 -15.50
N PRO A 480 6.98 35.04 -15.29
CA PRO A 480 6.18 33.96 -15.85
C PRO A 480 4.81 33.87 -15.17
N VAL A 481 3.74 33.83 -15.96
CA VAL A 481 2.37 33.73 -15.46
C VAL A 481 1.89 32.27 -15.58
N TYR A 482 1.37 31.74 -14.49
CA TYR A 482 0.96 30.35 -14.35
C TYR A 482 -0.53 30.25 -14.03
N GLU A 483 -1.20 29.25 -14.61
CA GLU A 483 -2.62 28.96 -14.35
C GLU A 483 -2.81 27.46 -14.14
N THR A 484 -3.87 27.06 -13.43
CA THR A 484 -4.09 25.65 -13.11
C THR A 484 -4.31 24.82 -14.36
N ILE A 485 -3.72 23.62 -14.40
CA ILE A 485 -3.87 22.71 -15.51
C ILE A 485 -5.29 22.13 -15.55
N ARG A 486 -5.89 22.13 -16.73
CA ARG A 486 -7.16 21.47 -17.03
C ARG A 486 -6.91 20.34 -18.03
N ARG A 487 -7.53 19.18 -17.84
CA ARG A 487 -7.46 18.04 -18.75
C ARG A 487 -8.84 17.51 -19.10
N CYS A 488 -9.19 17.50 -20.37
CA CYS A 488 -10.44 16.92 -20.83
C CYS A 488 -10.41 15.40 -20.68
N ARG A 489 -11.37 14.83 -19.93
CA ARG A 489 -11.46 13.37 -19.73
C ARG A 489 -11.94 12.63 -20.99
N LYS A 490 -12.68 13.31 -21.86
CA LYS A 490 -13.18 12.75 -23.13
C LYS A 490 -12.11 12.61 -24.21
N CYS A 491 -11.29 13.64 -24.44
CA CYS A 491 -10.30 13.65 -25.54
C CYS A 491 -8.84 13.72 -25.09
N GLY A 492 -8.58 13.85 -23.79
CA GLY A 492 -7.25 13.89 -23.20
C GLY A 492 -6.49 15.21 -23.39
N TYR A 493 -7.07 16.21 -24.06
CA TYR A 493 -6.41 17.49 -24.32
C TYR A 493 -6.18 18.26 -23.01
N GLN A 494 -4.95 18.77 -22.84
CA GLN A 494 -4.53 19.56 -21.69
C GLN A 494 -4.40 21.03 -22.08
N PHE A 495 -4.89 21.92 -21.23
CA PHE A 495 -4.87 23.36 -21.44
C PHE A 495 -4.81 24.12 -20.10
N SER A 496 -4.33 25.35 -20.13
CA SER A 496 -4.22 26.23 -18.95
C SER A 496 -5.21 27.40 -18.98
N GLN A 497 -5.89 27.66 -20.10
CA GLN A 497 -6.91 28.71 -20.17
C GLN A 497 -8.08 28.44 -19.23
N ASP A 498 -8.63 29.50 -18.65
CA ASP A 498 -9.82 29.42 -17.80
C ASP A 498 -11.10 29.30 -18.64
N LEU A 499 -11.39 28.06 -19.06
CA LEU A 499 -12.55 27.71 -19.88
C LEU A 499 -13.33 26.56 -19.23
N ASP A 500 -14.66 26.71 -19.20
CA ASP A 500 -15.60 25.68 -18.71
C ASP A 500 -15.81 24.51 -19.70
N THR A 501 -15.28 24.63 -20.92
CA THR A 501 -15.39 23.60 -21.96
C THR A 501 -14.05 23.34 -22.61
N CYS A 502 -13.85 22.09 -23.03
CA CYS A 502 -12.62 21.70 -23.71
C CYS A 502 -12.51 22.43 -25.06
N PRO A 503 -11.43 23.21 -25.30
CA PRO A 503 -11.27 23.97 -26.54
C PRO A 503 -11.12 23.09 -27.78
N LYS A 504 -10.83 21.79 -27.61
CA LYS A 504 -10.66 20.84 -28.71
C LYS A 504 -11.95 20.10 -29.09
N CYS A 505 -12.81 19.77 -28.12
CA CYS A 505 -13.99 18.92 -28.37
C CYS A 505 -15.31 19.43 -27.77
N GLY A 506 -15.31 20.60 -27.13
CA GLY A 506 -16.49 21.22 -26.52
C GLY A 506 -17.06 20.51 -25.29
N SER A 507 -16.40 19.46 -24.78
CA SER A 507 -16.87 18.71 -23.61
C SER A 507 -16.70 19.51 -22.32
N LYS A 508 -17.68 19.43 -21.42
CA LYS A 508 -17.62 19.95 -20.04
C LYS A 508 -16.93 19.01 -19.04
N ASP A 509 -16.62 17.79 -19.46
CA ASP A 509 -16.00 16.77 -18.59
C ASP A 509 -14.48 17.02 -18.48
N ILE A 510 -14.13 17.93 -17.56
CA ILE A 510 -12.79 18.48 -17.37
C ILE A 510 -12.30 18.15 -15.97
N ASP A 511 -11.08 17.61 -15.90
CA ASP A 511 -10.32 17.45 -14.66
C ASP A 511 -9.53 18.76 -14.41
N ASN A 512 -9.90 19.52 -13.38
CA ASN A 512 -9.22 20.76 -13.01
C ASN A 512 -8.30 20.56 -11.81
N LYS A 513 -7.02 20.91 -11.95
CA LYS A 513 -6.04 20.85 -10.85
C LYS A 513 -6.33 21.83 -9.72
N LEU A 514 -7.15 22.85 -9.93
CA LEU A 514 -7.62 23.73 -8.86
C LEU A 514 -8.38 22.95 -7.77
N ASP A 515 -9.14 21.92 -8.14
CA ASP A 515 -9.88 21.10 -7.16
C ASP A 515 -8.93 20.27 -6.31
N VAL A 516 -7.83 19.78 -6.91
CA VAL A 516 -6.74 19.11 -6.19
C VAL A 516 -6.11 20.07 -5.18
N LEU A 517 -5.77 21.30 -5.61
CA LEU A 517 -5.16 22.31 -4.73
C LEU A 517 -6.09 22.70 -3.58
N LYS A 518 -7.38 22.97 -3.84
CA LYS A 518 -8.38 23.24 -2.80
C LYS A 518 -8.48 22.10 -1.79
N SER A 519 -8.49 20.86 -2.28
CA SER A 519 -8.53 19.66 -1.43
C SER A 519 -7.28 19.55 -0.55
N LEU A 520 -6.09 19.79 -1.12
CA LEU A 520 -4.83 19.79 -0.36
C LEU A 520 -4.82 20.89 0.70
N ARG A 521 -5.37 22.06 0.40
CA ARG A 521 -5.45 23.18 1.35
C ARG A 521 -6.37 22.89 2.53
N GLU A 522 -7.47 22.17 2.30
CA GLU A 522 -8.36 21.75 3.39
C GLU A 522 -7.70 20.70 4.28
N ILE A 523 -7.02 19.70 3.69
CA ILE A 523 -6.27 18.70 4.46
C ILE A 523 -5.08 19.35 5.21
N ALA A 524 -4.45 20.36 4.62
CA ALA A 524 -3.37 21.12 5.25
C ALA A 524 -3.78 21.81 6.56
N LEU A 525 -5.08 22.10 6.75
CA LEU A 525 -5.64 22.62 8.00
C LEU A 525 -5.86 21.54 9.06
N GLU A 526 -5.93 20.27 8.65
CA GLU A 526 -6.16 19.12 9.53
C GLU A 526 -4.85 18.55 10.11
N VAL A 527 -3.68 18.99 9.63
CA VAL A 527 -2.36 18.41 9.97
C VAL A 527 -1.40 19.41 10.60
N ASP A 528 -0.45 18.88 11.39
CA ASP A 528 0.58 19.68 12.07
C ASP A 528 1.78 20.00 11.16
N GLU A 529 2.14 19.10 10.25
CA GLU A 529 3.28 19.24 9.32
C GLU A 529 2.90 18.80 7.90
N ILE A 530 3.48 19.46 6.90
CA ILE A 530 3.36 19.08 5.49
C ILE A 530 4.74 18.74 4.94
N LEU A 531 4.88 17.56 4.35
CA LEU A 531 6.09 17.10 3.67
C LEU A 531 5.79 16.89 2.19
N VAL A 532 6.51 17.60 1.31
CA VAL A 532 6.41 17.40 -0.14
C VAL A 532 7.55 16.51 -0.60
N ALA A 533 7.19 15.34 -1.14
CA ALA A 533 8.09 14.24 -1.50
C ALA A 533 8.03 13.92 -3.00
N THR A 534 8.15 14.95 -3.84
CA THR A 534 8.25 14.81 -5.29
C THR A 534 9.62 14.24 -5.71
N ASP A 535 9.78 13.88 -6.98
CA ASP A 535 11.07 13.38 -7.51
C ASP A 535 12.24 14.32 -7.20
N PRO A 536 13.45 13.79 -6.91
CA PRO A 536 14.65 14.58 -6.62
C PRO A 536 15.28 15.15 -7.90
N ASP A 537 14.49 15.86 -8.71
CA ASP A 537 14.94 16.53 -9.93
C ASP A 537 14.34 17.95 -10.03
N VAL A 538 14.74 18.70 -11.07
CA VAL A 538 14.25 20.07 -11.29
C VAL A 538 12.73 20.13 -11.54
N GLU A 539 12.13 19.06 -12.06
CA GLU A 539 10.70 19.00 -12.35
C GLU A 539 9.90 18.80 -11.05
N GLY A 540 10.31 17.84 -10.24
CA GLY A 540 9.80 17.58 -8.91
C GLY A 540 9.98 18.79 -7.99
N GLU A 541 11.09 19.52 -8.10
CA GLU A 541 11.30 20.73 -7.31
C GLU A 541 10.33 21.86 -7.71
N LYS A 542 10.03 22.02 -9.00
CA LYS A 542 9.00 22.98 -9.45
C LYS A 542 7.61 22.60 -8.94
N ILE A 543 7.24 21.32 -9.00
CA ILE A 543 5.96 20.84 -8.45
C ILE A 543 5.92 21.09 -6.94
N SER A 544 7.02 20.82 -6.24
CA SER A 544 7.13 21.07 -4.81
C SER A 544 6.93 22.55 -4.47
N TRP A 545 7.59 23.44 -5.22
CA TRP A 545 7.42 24.87 -5.09
C TRP A 545 5.96 25.30 -5.30
N ASP A 546 5.33 24.85 -6.38
CA ASP A 546 3.94 25.18 -6.72
C ASP A 546 2.94 24.82 -5.63
N VAL A 547 3.06 23.59 -5.11
CA VAL A 547 2.21 23.11 -4.01
C VAL A 547 2.51 23.90 -2.74
N THR A 548 3.78 24.07 -2.40
CA THR A 548 4.21 24.76 -1.19
C THR A 548 3.75 26.21 -1.17
N GLN A 549 3.89 26.96 -2.27
CA GLN A 549 3.42 28.35 -2.37
C GLN A 549 1.91 28.46 -2.16
N TYR A 550 1.13 27.47 -2.62
CA TYR A 550 -0.31 27.45 -2.43
C TYR A 550 -0.72 27.11 -0.98
N LEU A 551 0.07 26.28 -0.28
CA LEU A 551 -0.25 25.75 1.04
C LEU A 551 0.32 26.59 2.21
N ILE A 552 1.44 27.29 2.02
CA ILE A 552 2.06 28.15 3.05
C ILE A 552 1.06 29.10 3.75
N PRO A 553 0.10 29.74 3.05
CA PRO A 553 -0.86 30.63 3.70
C PRO A 553 -1.78 29.95 4.72
N VAL A 554 -1.98 28.63 4.62
CA VAL A 554 -2.81 27.87 5.56
C VAL A 554 -1.97 27.09 6.57
N ASN A 555 -0.80 26.60 6.16
CA ASN A 555 0.11 25.87 7.04
C ASN A 555 1.56 26.18 6.64
N ASN A 556 2.24 26.95 7.48
CA ASN A 556 3.61 27.37 7.26
C ASN A 556 4.64 26.30 7.62
N ASN A 557 4.24 25.21 8.28
CA ASN A 557 5.10 24.08 8.60
C ASN A 557 5.17 23.11 7.41
N THR A 558 5.61 23.64 6.27
CA THR A 558 5.78 22.88 5.03
C THR A 558 7.26 22.71 4.70
N ARG A 559 7.70 21.47 4.52
CA ARG A 559 9.08 21.10 4.15
C ARG A 559 9.13 20.19 2.93
N ARG A 560 10.29 20.15 2.30
CA ARG A 560 10.66 19.28 1.19
C ARG A 560 11.50 18.12 1.70
N ILE A 561 11.17 16.90 1.28
CA ILE A 561 11.99 15.71 1.50
C ILE A 561 12.31 15.06 0.16
N GLU A 562 13.53 14.54 -0.01
CA GLU A 562 13.95 13.85 -1.23
C GLU A 562 14.05 12.35 -0.99
N MET A 563 13.37 11.58 -1.82
CA MET A 563 13.47 10.12 -1.79
C MET A 563 14.15 9.65 -3.07
N HIS A 564 15.39 9.15 -2.94
CA HIS A 564 16.15 8.57 -4.05
C HIS A 564 15.68 7.15 -4.39
N GLU A 565 15.04 6.49 -3.43
CA GLU A 565 14.42 5.19 -3.55
C GLU A 565 13.08 5.16 -2.81
N ILE A 566 12.14 4.37 -3.32
CA ILE A 566 10.81 4.21 -2.74
C ILE A 566 10.86 2.96 -1.85
N THR A 567 11.47 3.11 -0.66
CA THR A 567 11.65 2.08 0.39
C THR A 567 11.43 2.70 1.78
N ARG A 568 11.33 1.91 2.88
CA ARG A 568 11.27 2.50 4.23
C ARG A 568 12.57 3.23 4.59
N TYR A 569 13.71 2.68 4.18
CA TYR A 569 15.01 3.31 4.33
C TYR A 569 15.05 4.70 3.66
N GLY A 570 14.72 4.77 2.36
CA GLY A 570 14.70 6.03 1.62
C GLY A 570 13.73 7.06 2.20
N PHE A 571 12.60 6.61 2.77
CA PHE A 571 11.67 7.49 3.48
C PHE A 571 12.26 8.05 4.78
N ARG A 572 12.92 7.22 5.59
CA ARG A 572 13.58 7.65 6.85
C ARG A 572 14.70 8.64 6.57
N GLU A 573 15.56 8.35 5.59
CA GLU A 573 16.61 9.26 5.15
C GLU A 573 16.04 10.60 4.67
N GLY A 574 14.94 10.57 3.90
CA GLY A 574 14.24 11.77 3.45
C GLY A 574 13.69 12.60 4.61
N ILE A 575 13.13 11.97 5.65
CA ILE A 575 12.69 12.65 6.88
C ILE A 575 13.86 13.26 7.65
N ALA A 576 15.00 12.56 7.73
CA ALA A 576 16.18 13.05 8.42
C ALA A 576 16.82 14.26 7.71
N SER A 577 16.63 14.37 6.39
CA SER A 577 17.19 15.42 5.52
C SER A 577 16.15 16.45 5.04
N LYS A 578 15.14 16.75 5.86
CA LYS A 578 14.14 17.80 5.59
C LYS A 578 14.82 19.13 5.26
N ARG A 579 14.39 19.76 4.17
CA ARG A 579 14.88 21.08 3.74
C ARG A 579 13.73 21.95 3.23
N ASP A 580 14.03 23.22 2.97
CA ASP A 580 13.15 24.08 2.18
C ASP A 580 13.36 23.84 0.68
N VAL A 581 12.40 24.30 -0.13
CA VAL A 581 12.50 24.25 -1.60
C VAL A 581 13.71 25.05 -2.09
N ASP A 582 14.52 24.45 -2.95
CA ASP A 582 15.68 25.11 -3.55
C ASP A 582 15.25 26.01 -4.71
N SER A 583 15.33 27.31 -4.48
CA SER A 583 14.98 28.33 -5.48
C SER A 583 15.80 28.23 -6.76
N ASN A 584 17.03 27.71 -6.73
CA ASN A 584 17.89 27.59 -7.92
C ASN A 584 17.40 26.50 -8.86
N LEU A 585 16.99 25.34 -8.32
CA LEU A 585 16.39 24.26 -9.09
C LEU A 585 15.04 24.70 -9.71
N VAL A 586 14.23 25.44 -8.96
CA VAL A 586 12.98 26.05 -9.46
C VAL A 586 13.28 27.02 -10.60
N LYS A 587 14.21 27.96 -10.41
CA LYS A 587 14.63 28.92 -11.46
C LYS A 587 15.15 28.20 -12.70
N SER A 588 15.93 27.13 -12.53
CA SER A 588 16.43 26.30 -13.62
C SER A 588 15.28 25.69 -14.43
N GLN A 589 14.27 25.14 -13.75
CA GLN A 589 13.07 24.61 -14.40
C GLN A 589 12.30 25.70 -15.15
N ILE A 590 12.12 26.88 -14.54
CA ILE A 590 11.43 28.02 -15.16
C ILE A 590 12.15 28.45 -16.44
N VAL A 591 13.47 28.63 -16.38
CA VAL A 591 14.29 29.03 -17.55
C VAL A 591 14.15 28.00 -18.66
N ARG A 592 14.27 26.70 -18.34
CA ARG A 592 14.09 25.62 -19.30
C ARG A 592 12.70 25.65 -19.93
N ARG A 593 11.64 25.82 -19.12
CA ARG A 593 10.25 25.86 -19.59
C ARG A 593 9.97 27.06 -20.50
N VAL A 594 10.48 28.24 -20.13
CA VAL A 594 10.37 29.46 -20.93
C VAL A 594 11.14 29.34 -22.25
N GLN A 595 12.38 28.82 -22.21
CA GLN A 595 13.19 28.59 -23.40
C GLN A 595 12.47 27.65 -24.39
N ASP A 596 11.97 26.51 -23.91
CA ASP A 596 11.26 25.54 -24.75
C ASP A 596 9.96 26.14 -25.30
N ARG A 597 9.26 26.99 -24.52
CA ARG A 597 8.05 27.70 -24.96
C ARG A 597 8.36 28.70 -26.07
N TRP A 598 9.30 29.61 -25.86
CA TRP A 598 9.62 30.69 -26.82
C TRP A 598 10.18 30.13 -28.12
N ILE A 599 11.20 29.28 -28.04
CA ILE A 599 11.79 28.67 -29.24
C ILE A 599 10.75 27.80 -29.94
N GLY A 600 9.98 27.03 -29.17
CA GLY A 600 8.96 26.13 -29.72
C GLY A 600 7.89 26.88 -30.52
N PHE A 601 7.30 27.91 -29.93
CA PHE A 601 6.24 28.68 -30.58
C PHE A 601 6.75 29.47 -31.79
N GLU A 602 7.91 30.12 -31.68
CA GLU A 602 8.49 30.89 -32.78
C GLU A 602 8.86 30.00 -33.99
N LEU A 603 9.55 28.89 -33.75
CA LEU A 603 9.90 27.97 -34.84
C LEU A 603 8.67 27.29 -35.43
N SER A 604 7.71 26.90 -34.60
CA SER A 604 6.46 26.30 -35.07
C SER A 604 5.71 27.28 -35.97
N LYS A 605 5.56 28.56 -35.60
CA LYS A 605 4.94 29.58 -36.47
C LYS A 605 5.63 29.69 -37.84
N LYS A 606 6.97 29.66 -37.87
CA LYS A 606 7.73 29.72 -39.13
C LYS A 606 7.47 28.50 -40.02
N ILE A 607 7.48 27.30 -39.46
CA ILE A 607 7.26 26.06 -40.21
C ILE A 607 5.79 25.93 -40.64
N GLN A 608 4.85 26.25 -39.76
CA GLN A 608 3.42 26.26 -40.09
C GLN A 608 3.14 27.19 -41.26
N LYS A 609 3.79 28.36 -41.32
CA LYS A 609 3.70 29.28 -42.46
C LYS A 609 4.37 28.72 -43.73
N ALA A 610 5.53 28.07 -43.60
CA ALA A 610 6.27 27.52 -44.74
C ALA A 610 5.58 26.30 -45.38
N PHE A 611 4.92 25.46 -44.59
CA PHE A 611 4.30 24.21 -45.03
C PHE A 611 2.76 24.22 -44.98
N ASN A 612 2.17 25.37 -44.61
CA ASN A 612 0.72 25.61 -44.50
C ASN A 612 -0.04 24.56 -43.66
N SER A 613 0.58 24.10 -42.56
CA SER A 613 0.02 23.06 -41.69
C SER A 613 0.22 23.45 -40.23
N LEU A 614 -0.90 23.73 -39.53
CA LEU A 614 -0.91 24.07 -38.10
C LEU A 614 -0.53 22.90 -37.18
N ASN A 615 -0.47 21.68 -37.72
CA ASN A 615 -0.11 20.48 -36.97
C ASN A 615 1.41 20.29 -36.84
N LEU A 616 2.21 21.17 -37.45
CA LEU A 616 3.66 21.11 -37.36
C LEU A 616 4.15 21.86 -36.12
N SER A 617 5.01 21.18 -35.36
CA SER A 617 5.72 21.74 -34.21
C SER A 617 7.22 21.63 -34.43
N ALA A 618 7.96 22.66 -34.05
CA ALA A 618 9.40 22.62 -33.90
C ALA A 618 9.79 22.97 -32.47
N GLY A 619 10.94 22.45 -32.06
CA GLY A 619 11.48 22.67 -30.73
C GLY A 619 12.98 22.45 -30.73
N ARG A 620 13.70 23.10 -29.84
CA ARG A 620 15.16 23.11 -29.81
C ARG A 620 15.78 21.69 -29.86
N VAL A 621 15.28 20.78 -29.03
CA VAL A 621 15.78 19.39 -28.95
C VAL A 621 15.21 18.54 -30.08
N GLN A 622 13.89 18.57 -30.30
CA GLN A 622 13.21 17.78 -31.32
C GLN A 622 13.77 18.02 -32.73
N SER A 623 13.95 19.29 -33.11
CA SER A 623 14.49 19.67 -34.41
C SER A 623 15.95 19.24 -34.57
N THR A 624 16.76 19.28 -33.51
CA THR A 624 18.15 18.81 -33.55
C THR A 624 18.22 17.30 -33.75
N VAL A 625 17.44 16.53 -32.99
CA VAL A 625 17.39 15.06 -33.10
C VAL A 625 16.89 14.64 -34.48
N LEU A 626 15.84 15.28 -35.00
CA LEU A 626 15.38 15.02 -36.36
C LEU A 626 16.46 15.33 -37.40
N GLY A 627 17.21 16.42 -37.21
CA GLY A 627 18.36 16.75 -38.04
C GLY A 627 19.46 15.67 -38.03
N TRP A 628 19.73 15.07 -36.87
CA TRP A 628 20.66 13.93 -36.79
C TRP A 628 20.15 12.70 -37.54
N ILE A 629 18.85 12.40 -37.45
CA ILE A 629 18.25 11.28 -38.18
C ILE A 629 18.37 11.50 -39.70
N VAL A 630 18.06 12.70 -40.18
CA VAL A 630 18.19 13.06 -41.61
C VAL A 630 19.64 12.94 -42.07
N LYS A 631 20.58 13.51 -41.32
CA LYS A 631 22.02 13.40 -41.64
C LYS A 631 22.49 11.94 -41.62
N ARG A 632 22.04 11.16 -40.63
CA ARG A 632 22.39 9.74 -40.50
C ARG A 632 21.91 8.94 -41.71
N GLU A 633 20.73 9.25 -42.25
CA GLU A 633 20.22 8.60 -43.46
C GLU A 633 21.08 8.92 -44.70
N GLU A 634 21.54 10.17 -44.83
CA GLU A 634 22.46 10.55 -45.90
C GLU A 634 23.84 9.89 -45.76
N GLU A 635 24.38 9.86 -44.53
CA GLU A 635 25.61 9.16 -44.19
C GLU A 635 25.50 7.67 -44.47
N TYR A 636 24.38 7.04 -44.07
CA TYR A 636 24.09 5.62 -44.29
C TYR A 636 24.14 5.27 -45.78
N LYS A 637 23.46 6.04 -46.63
CA LYS A 637 23.48 5.85 -48.09
C LYS A 637 24.87 6.04 -48.69
N LYS A 638 25.65 7.02 -48.22
CA LYS A 638 27.03 7.24 -48.68
C LYS A 638 27.99 6.16 -48.18
N SER A 639 27.68 5.55 -47.05
CA SER A 639 28.47 4.46 -46.47
C SER A 639 28.12 3.08 -47.05
N GLU A 640 27.23 3.01 -48.04
CA GLU A 640 26.96 1.77 -48.76
C GLU A 640 28.23 1.31 -49.49
N LYS A 641 28.76 0.18 -49.05
CA LYS A 641 29.95 -0.44 -49.62
C LYS A 641 29.65 -1.90 -49.92
N THR A 642 30.15 -2.36 -51.06
CA THR A 642 30.02 -3.75 -51.46
C THR A 642 31.17 -4.56 -50.85
N PHE A 643 30.83 -5.51 -50.00
CA PHE A 643 31.78 -6.46 -49.44
C PHE A 643 31.65 -7.82 -50.13
N THR A 644 32.79 -8.42 -50.48
CA THR A 644 32.86 -9.80 -50.94
C THR A 644 33.24 -10.69 -49.77
N LYS A 645 32.36 -11.63 -49.43
CA LYS A 645 32.61 -12.62 -48.37
C LYS A 645 33.08 -13.94 -48.98
N LEU A 646 34.33 -14.30 -48.73
CA LEU A 646 34.92 -15.56 -49.14
C LEU A 646 34.88 -16.54 -47.97
N THR A 647 34.33 -17.74 -48.18
CA THR A 647 34.40 -18.83 -47.21
C THR A 647 35.38 -19.86 -47.72
N LEU A 648 36.46 -20.08 -46.99
CA LEU A 648 37.49 -21.05 -47.32
C LEU A 648 37.03 -22.46 -46.91
N GLU A 649 37.57 -23.50 -47.56
CA GLU A 649 37.21 -24.90 -47.30
C GLU A 649 37.48 -25.36 -45.86
N ASN A 650 38.39 -24.69 -45.15
CA ASN A 650 38.71 -24.91 -43.73
C ASN A 650 37.78 -24.14 -42.77
N GLY A 651 36.73 -23.48 -43.28
CA GLY A 651 35.70 -22.79 -42.48
C GLY A 651 36.00 -21.33 -42.14
N TYR A 652 37.18 -20.81 -42.47
CA TYR A 652 37.52 -19.40 -42.24
C TYR A 652 36.79 -18.48 -43.23
N GLN A 653 36.37 -17.31 -42.75
CA GLN A 653 35.65 -16.30 -43.52
C GLN A 653 36.52 -15.04 -43.68
N LEU A 654 36.72 -14.62 -44.93
CA LEU A 654 37.41 -13.39 -45.27
C LEU A 654 36.40 -12.40 -45.87
N GLU A 655 36.47 -11.16 -45.43
CA GLU A 655 35.62 -10.07 -45.92
C GLU A 655 36.51 -9.03 -46.61
N VAL A 656 36.23 -8.76 -47.89
CA VAL A 656 37.02 -7.84 -48.71
C VAL A 656 36.14 -6.70 -49.19
N GLU A 657 36.54 -5.47 -48.88
CA GLU A 657 35.86 -4.23 -49.23
C GLU A 657 36.21 -3.79 -50.67
N GLU A 658 35.77 -4.53 -51.70
CA GLU A 658 35.79 -4.05 -53.09
C GLU A 658 34.93 -4.91 -54.04
N SER A 659 34.25 -4.26 -55.00
CA SER A 659 33.43 -4.87 -56.05
C SER A 659 34.26 -5.24 -57.30
N LYS A 660 35.42 -5.89 -57.15
CA LYS A 660 36.11 -6.45 -58.33
C LYS A 660 35.55 -7.84 -58.61
N LYS A 661 34.84 -7.99 -59.73
CA LYS A 661 34.64 -9.30 -60.38
C LYS A 661 36.04 -9.82 -60.76
N SER A 662 36.63 -10.62 -59.89
CA SER A 662 37.82 -11.41 -60.20
C SER A 662 37.48 -12.87 -59.91
N GLU A 663 37.69 -13.76 -60.88
CA GLU A 663 37.54 -15.21 -60.69
C GLU A 663 38.63 -15.79 -59.77
N ILE A 664 39.68 -15.01 -59.47
CA ILE A 664 40.81 -15.42 -58.64
C ILE A 664 41.20 -14.26 -57.71
N VAL A 665 41.13 -14.50 -56.40
CA VAL A 665 41.61 -13.58 -55.35
C VAL A 665 42.86 -14.20 -54.73
N LYS A 666 44.01 -13.54 -54.87
CA LYS A 666 45.28 -14.00 -54.29
C LYS A 666 45.45 -13.39 -52.91
N VAL A 667 45.41 -14.19 -51.85
CA VAL A 667 45.66 -13.73 -50.48
C VAL A 667 47.15 -13.43 -50.35
N LEU A 668 47.50 -12.16 -50.08
CA LEU A 668 48.88 -11.68 -50.08
C LEU A 668 49.57 -11.77 -48.71
N ASN A 669 48.83 -11.95 -47.62
CA ASN A 669 49.40 -12.26 -46.32
C ASN A 669 48.36 -12.93 -45.40
N ILE A 670 48.76 -14.00 -44.73
CA ILE A 670 48.08 -14.55 -43.55
C ILE A 670 49.15 -14.45 -42.46
N GLU A 671 49.00 -13.47 -41.57
CA GLU A 671 49.84 -13.42 -40.36
C GLU A 671 49.23 -14.39 -39.34
N GLU A 672 50.09 -15.25 -38.78
CA GLU A 672 49.76 -16.25 -37.74
C GLU A 672 49.37 -15.63 -36.41
#